data_AF-A0A0E9N8U5-F1
#
_entry.id   AF-A0A0E9N8U5-F1
#
_cell.length_a   1.000
_cell.length_b   1.000
_cell.length_c   1.000
_cell.angle_alpha   90.00
_cell.angle_beta   90.00
_cell.angle_gamma   90.00
#
_symmetry.space_group_name_H-M   'P 1'
#
loop_
_entity.id
_entity.type
_entity.pdbx_description
1 polymer ?
#
loop_
_entity_poly.entity_id
_entity_poly.type
_entity_poly.pdbx_seq_one_letter_code
_entity_poly.pdbx_strand_id
1 'polypeptide(L)'
;MTIEALPTIHLASYRLDPTSTQGLAECEKLYAALKTYSACIIKDDRVNPSDNDAFLNMLQEYSEQPDAVKAQDARPELSFQCGATPAGTEVSRCSSKGVKANQKCETAINALDPSERPLQQTGPDPKWRYMWRMGTPSFSKFATLNSGHIIPAAFPEWEQTMNAWGSALHSAVSTVAEMIGDAMMGSGKGAEKLRSITQHGPHLLAPTMVDLDRHGEESAVYAGFHQDISLLTIHGKSRFPGLYIWVDGKRVAVRVPDGMLLLQAGMQLERISAGEIRAGWHEVACTTSTLEAVRKAKEDGRSVHRVSSTLFFHVESDEWLEDLNERAGAEKREGFERMLAGEFVAAELSDIGLSKAEAEILHWRITTQPKLNNPIYFKMLAARRISSAARPMARSMATTAAQMPSFSYNVADVNGLKVATRDDGLPTTALSVVIKGGSRYQSTPGVAHALEKFGFKDTAARTGLRMTRESELLGGVLSTQLHRESITYTAQFTKEHLAYFVELLGDVVSLPKLSPYNLTEKVIPLLRLESEAAQANPLHKAFETVHQLAFRRGLGNELLSGGSYPVSREDIANYVRQTFTRENIAIVASGANASEVQRLVAECFQNLPSTTVDGKPATEAYPALEGVATKYFGGEARVATNSNIAHFVAAFPGASNKISEGGAEYTVLANLLGGTPAVKYSDGASPLAVGGGGRAFATNLAYSDAGLFSVVVAAPTENLRNAASKALMSIKDAARNVSADDLKMAINKAKFAVLSANEGRASGLDSVGRAILENGKAVETKDLVAALENVSAESVQKAAAKLLEAKPSVVTVGKVHKLPYYDELL
;
A
#
# COMPACT_ATOMS: atom_id res chain seq x y z
N MET A 1 -38.27 -27.13 14.90
CA MET A 1 -38.63 -25.81 14.36
C MET A 1 -38.72 -25.97 12.84
N THR A 2 -39.78 -25.46 12.19
CA THR A 2 -39.89 -25.49 10.72
C THR A 2 -39.35 -24.18 10.15
N ILE A 3 -38.93 -24.16 8.87
CA ILE A 3 -38.46 -22.94 8.21
C ILE A 3 -39.51 -21.82 8.19
N GLU A 4 -40.79 -22.17 8.29
CA GLU A 4 -41.92 -21.23 8.42
C GLU A 4 -41.83 -20.35 9.67
N ALA A 5 -40.95 -20.70 10.61
CA ALA A 5 -40.66 -19.89 11.80
C ALA A 5 -39.59 -18.81 11.56
N LEU A 6 -38.88 -18.81 10.42
CA LEU A 6 -37.97 -17.72 10.07
C LEU A 6 -38.76 -16.46 9.67
N PRO A 7 -38.39 -15.27 10.16
CA PRO A 7 -39.03 -14.03 9.75
C PRO A 7 -38.87 -13.77 8.24
N THR A 8 -39.96 -13.36 7.59
CA THR A 8 -39.94 -12.87 6.20
C THR A 8 -39.75 -11.36 6.17
N ILE A 9 -38.70 -10.90 5.50
CA ILE A 9 -38.35 -9.49 5.33
C ILE A 9 -38.79 -9.00 3.95
N HIS A 10 -39.47 -7.86 3.91
CA HIS A 10 -40.03 -7.27 2.69
C HIS A 10 -39.18 -6.08 2.23
N LEU A 11 -38.42 -6.27 1.14
CA LEU A 11 -37.48 -5.23 0.67
C LEU A 11 -38.15 -4.04 -0.02
N ALA A 12 -39.37 -4.23 -0.55
CA ALA A 12 -40.08 -3.20 -1.30
C ALA A 12 -40.34 -1.93 -0.47
N SER A 13 -40.73 -2.08 0.80
CA SER A 13 -41.02 -0.94 1.68
C SER A 13 -39.81 -0.05 1.92
N TYR A 14 -38.63 -0.65 2.12
CA TYR A 14 -37.38 0.08 2.28
C TYR A 14 -36.89 0.70 0.96
N ARG A 15 -37.02 -0.02 -0.17
CA ARG A 15 -36.64 0.49 -1.51
C ARG A 15 -37.45 1.71 -1.94
N LEU A 16 -38.74 1.75 -1.61
CA LEU A 16 -39.61 2.87 -1.95
C LEU A 16 -39.25 4.13 -1.16
N ASP A 17 -39.05 3.99 0.14
CA ASP A 17 -38.60 5.07 1.02
C ASP A 17 -37.85 4.49 2.24
N PRO A 18 -36.50 4.54 2.25
CA PRO A 18 -35.67 4.06 3.36
C PRO A 18 -35.95 4.74 4.70
N THR A 19 -36.51 5.96 4.67
CA THR A 19 -36.79 6.77 5.86
C THR A 19 -38.22 6.59 6.38
N SER A 20 -39.06 5.88 5.64
CA SER A 20 -40.44 5.61 6.04
C SER A 20 -40.51 4.73 7.30
N THR A 21 -41.57 4.91 8.10
CA THR A 21 -41.82 4.06 9.29
C THR A 21 -41.85 2.58 8.94
N GLN A 22 -42.36 2.22 7.76
CA GLN A 22 -42.40 0.83 7.29
C GLN A 22 -41.01 0.32 6.89
N GLY A 23 -40.21 1.13 6.18
CA GLY A 23 -38.83 0.80 5.82
C GLY A 23 -37.97 0.54 7.06
N LEU A 24 -38.01 1.45 8.04
CA LEU A 24 -37.28 1.32 9.29
C LEU A 24 -37.75 0.12 10.13
N ALA A 25 -39.05 -0.16 10.16
CA ALA A 25 -39.57 -1.35 10.85
C ALA A 25 -39.06 -2.66 10.23
N GLU A 26 -38.92 -2.73 8.90
CA GLU A 26 -38.33 -3.89 8.22
C GLU A 26 -36.81 -3.98 8.47
N CYS A 27 -36.08 -2.86 8.62
CA CYS A 27 -34.68 -2.87 9.06
C CYS A 27 -34.52 -3.48 10.47
N GLU A 28 -35.35 -3.07 11.43
CA GLU A 28 -35.32 -3.62 12.79
C GLU A 28 -35.68 -5.11 12.82
N LYS A 29 -36.69 -5.49 12.05
CA LYS A 29 -37.12 -6.89 11.92
C LYS A 29 -36.02 -7.76 11.31
N LEU A 30 -35.32 -7.28 10.27
CA LEU A 30 -34.17 -7.94 9.67
C LEU A 30 -33.04 -8.11 10.70
N TYR A 31 -32.68 -7.03 11.39
CA TYR A 31 -31.62 -7.06 12.40
C TYR A 31 -31.93 -8.03 13.54
N ALA A 32 -33.16 -8.02 14.06
CA ALA A 32 -33.62 -8.96 15.09
C ALA A 32 -33.62 -10.42 14.60
N ALA A 33 -34.02 -10.66 13.35
CA ALA A 33 -34.00 -11.98 12.74
C ALA A 33 -32.57 -12.53 12.65
N LEU A 34 -31.62 -11.72 12.15
CA LEU A 34 -30.22 -12.12 12.02
C LEU A 34 -29.55 -12.35 13.38
N LYS A 35 -29.85 -11.54 14.40
CA LYS A 35 -29.35 -11.76 15.76
C LYS A 35 -29.84 -13.07 16.37
N THR A 36 -31.11 -13.41 16.14
CA THR A 36 -31.74 -14.57 16.79
C THR A 36 -31.45 -15.87 16.04
N TYR A 37 -31.53 -15.81 14.70
CA TYR A 37 -31.55 -17.00 13.85
C TYR A 37 -30.35 -17.10 12.92
N SER A 38 -29.55 -16.04 12.79
CA SER A 38 -28.49 -15.91 11.78
C SER A 38 -28.98 -16.04 10.33
N ALA A 39 -30.31 -16.10 10.12
CA ALA A 39 -30.95 -16.34 8.85
C ALA A 39 -32.37 -15.75 8.81
N CYS A 40 -32.87 -15.45 7.61
CA CYS A 40 -34.25 -15.02 7.39
C CYS A 40 -34.70 -15.30 5.95
N ILE A 41 -36.01 -15.17 5.69
CA ILE A 41 -36.56 -15.24 4.34
C ILE A 41 -36.66 -13.83 3.75
N ILE A 42 -36.25 -13.66 2.50
CA ILE A 42 -36.31 -12.38 1.78
C ILE A 42 -37.39 -12.45 0.71
N LYS A 43 -38.28 -11.47 0.72
CA LYS A 43 -39.25 -11.20 -0.35
C LYS A 43 -38.88 -9.93 -1.09
N ASP A 44 -38.58 -10.09 -2.38
CA ASP A 44 -38.17 -9.02 -3.28
C ASP A 44 -38.96 -9.13 -4.59
N ASP A 45 -39.54 -8.03 -5.04
CA ASP A 45 -40.37 -7.96 -6.26
C ASP A 45 -39.54 -8.10 -7.54
N ARG A 46 -38.22 -7.96 -7.46
CA ARG A 46 -37.28 -8.17 -8.57
C ARG A 46 -36.95 -9.65 -8.82
N VAL A 47 -37.31 -10.55 -7.91
CA VAL A 47 -36.97 -11.98 -8.00
C VAL A 47 -38.06 -12.71 -8.77
N ASN A 48 -37.74 -13.13 -10.00
CA ASN A 48 -38.66 -13.87 -10.84
C ASN A 48 -38.36 -15.39 -10.78
N PRO A 49 -39.34 -16.24 -10.43
CA PRO A 49 -39.16 -17.69 -10.43
C PRO A 49 -38.66 -18.27 -11.77
N SER A 50 -39.05 -17.68 -12.91
CA SER A 50 -38.62 -18.18 -14.23
C SER A 50 -37.11 -18.07 -14.45
N ASP A 51 -36.47 -17.03 -13.89
CA ASP A 51 -35.03 -16.81 -14.05
C ASP A 51 -34.24 -17.84 -13.24
N ASN A 52 -34.73 -18.21 -12.07
CA ASN A 52 -34.17 -19.32 -11.28
C ASN A 52 -34.34 -20.65 -12.04
N ASP A 53 -35.49 -20.91 -12.65
CA ASP A 53 -35.70 -22.15 -13.42
C ASP A 53 -34.80 -22.24 -14.65
N ALA A 54 -34.62 -21.14 -15.40
CA ALA A 54 -33.69 -21.09 -16.52
C ALA A 54 -32.25 -21.35 -16.07
N PHE A 55 -31.82 -20.72 -14.97
CA PHE A 55 -30.52 -20.92 -14.35
C PHE A 55 -30.29 -22.39 -13.92
N LEU A 56 -31.29 -22.99 -13.25
CA LEU A 56 -31.19 -24.38 -12.80
C LEU A 56 -31.13 -25.36 -13.99
N ASN A 57 -31.91 -25.13 -15.05
CA ASN A 57 -31.88 -25.98 -16.24
C ASN A 57 -30.50 -25.98 -16.89
N MET A 58 -29.94 -24.80 -17.18
CA MET A 58 -28.62 -24.66 -17.80
C MET A 58 -27.52 -25.33 -16.96
N LEU A 59 -27.55 -25.17 -15.63
CA LEU A 59 -26.55 -25.81 -14.77
C LEU A 59 -26.73 -27.31 -14.60
N GLN A 60 -27.95 -27.83 -14.71
CA GLN A 60 -28.18 -29.28 -14.75
C GLN A 60 -27.55 -29.87 -16.03
N GLU A 61 -27.81 -29.26 -17.19
CA GLU A 61 -27.20 -29.64 -18.47
C GLU A 61 -25.67 -29.55 -18.43
N TYR A 62 -25.12 -28.46 -17.87
CA TYR A 62 -23.68 -28.32 -17.68
C TYR A 62 -23.09 -29.41 -16.76
N SER A 63 -23.80 -29.75 -15.68
CA SER A 63 -23.36 -30.74 -14.70
C SER A 63 -23.29 -32.16 -15.27
N GLU A 64 -24.18 -32.48 -16.22
CA GLU A 64 -24.27 -33.77 -16.92
C GLU A 64 -23.11 -34.00 -17.90
N GLN A 65 -22.36 -32.95 -18.27
CA GLN A 65 -21.16 -33.12 -19.08
C GLN A 65 -20.11 -34.01 -18.38
N PRO A 66 -19.28 -34.73 -19.16
CA PRO A 66 -18.18 -35.51 -18.61
C PRO A 66 -17.25 -34.67 -17.72
N ASP A 67 -16.76 -35.24 -16.62
CA ASP A 67 -15.91 -34.54 -15.66
C ASP A 67 -14.63 -33.95 -16.31
N ALA A 68 -14.09 -34.62 -17.33
CA ALA A 68 -12.94 -34.13 -18.10
C ALA A 68 -13.23 -32.88 -18.94
N VAL A 69 -14.49 -32.63 -19.31
CA VAL A 69 -14.91 -31.42 -20.01
C VAL A 69 -15.03 -30.27 -19.01
N LYS A 70 -15.78 -30.47 -17.92
CA LYS A 70 -15.95 -29.46 -16.85
C LYS A 70 -14.61 -29.06 -16.23
N ALA A 71 -13.66 -29.98 -16.10
CA ALA A 71 -12.33 -29.69 -15.56
C ALA A 71 -11.52 -28.67 -16.38
N GLN A 72 -11.85 -28.44 -17.66
CA GLN A 72 -11.20 -27.43 -18.50
C GLN A 72 -11.56 -25.99 -18.07
N ASP A 73 -12.70 -25.84 -17.39
CA ASP A 73 -13.17 -24.56 -16.89
C ASP A 73 -12.51 -24.21 -15.53
N ALA A 74 -11.69 -25.09 -14.95
CA ALA A 74 -11.05 -24.87 -13.67
C ALA A 74 -9.82 -23.95 -13.76
N ARG A 75 -9.61 -23.12 -12.74
CA ARG A 75 -8.41 -22.27 -12.59
C ARG A 75 -7.76 -22.47 -11.22
N PRO A 76 -7.02 -23.59 -11.01
CA PRO A 76 -6.36 -23.88 -9.74
C PRO A 76 -5.37 -22.80 -9.30
N GLU A 77 -4.72 -22.14 -10.26
CA GLU A 77 -3.78 -21.02 -10.05
C GLU A 77 -4.45 -19.77 -9.47
N LEU A 78 -5.78 -19.67 -9.57
CA LEU A 78 -6.61 -18.60 -9.00
C LEU A 78 -7.36 -19.06 -7.75
N SER A 79 -6.87 -20.11 -7.06
CA SER A 79 -7.51 -20.70 -5.88
C SER A 79 -8.97 -21.08 -6.11
N PHE A 80 -9.30 -21.47 -7.35
CA PHE A 80 -10.66 -21.82 -7.78
C PHE A 80 -11.72 -20.72 -7.56
N GLN A 81 -11.30 -19.45 -7.49
CA GLN A 81 -12.22 -18.30 -7.34
C GLN A 81 -12.88 -17.86 -8.66
N CYS A 82 -12.61 -18.56 -9.75
CA CYS A 82 -13.29 -18.38 -11.02
C CYS A 82 -13.39 -19.71 -11.77
N GLY A 83 -14.51 -19.93 -12.45
CA GLY A 83 -14.78 -21.12 -13.24
C GLY A 83 -15.09 -22.34 -12.37
N ALA A 84 -14.80 -23.54 -12.86
CA ALA A 84 -15.16 -24.78 -12.19
C ALA A 84 -14.22 -25.13 -11.02
N THR A 85 -14.80 -25.62 -9.93
CA THR A 85 -14.10 -26.32 -8.85
C THR A 85 -14.50 -27.80 -8.91
N PRO A 86 -13.56 -28.70 -9.25
CA PRO A 86 -13.85 -30.13 -9.36
C PRO A 86 -14.29 -30.76 -8.04
N ALA A 87 -15.14 -31.79 -8.14
CA ALA A 87 -15.50 -32.63 -7.00
C ALA A 87 -14.26 -33.18 -6.30
N GLY A 88 -14.31 -33.22 -4.96
CA GLY A 88 -13.22 -33.70 -4.12
C GLY A 88 -12.09 -32.69 -3.88
N THR A 89 -12.22 -31.45 -4.36
CA THR A 89 -11.23 -30.38 -4.16
C THR A 89 -11.43 -29.66 -2.81
N GLU A 90 -12.67 -29.31 -2.48
CA GLU A 90 -13.03 -28.66 -1.21
C GLU A 90 -13.02 -29.69 -0.07
N VAL A 91 -12.37 -29.36 1.05
CA VAL A 91 -12.47 -30.15 2.29
C VAL A 91 -13.22 -29.34 3.32
N SER A 92 -14.22 -29.94 3.97
CA SER A 92 -14.94 -29.25 5.04
C SER A 92 -13.99 -28.84 6.16
N ARG A 93 -14.26 -27.68 6.75
CA ARG A 93 -13.41 -27.10 7.81
C ARG A 93 -13.22 -28.03 9.01
N CYS A 94 -14.26 -28.81 9.34
CA CYS A 94 -14.26 -29.79 10.42
C CYS A 94 -13.43 -31.05 10.09
N SER A 95 -13.02 -31.20 8.84
CA SER A 95 -12.21 -32.33 8.36
C SER A 95 -10.86 -31.86 7.77
N SER A 96 -10.53 -30.56 7.90
CA SER A 96 -9.32 -29.98 7.30
C SER A 96 -8.08 -30.21 8.17
N LYS A 97 -6.89 -30.21 7.55
CA LYS A 97 -5.61 -30.46 8.24
C LYS A 97 -5.17 -29.31 9.17
N GLY A 98 -5.89 -28.19 9.18
CA GLY A 98 -5.55 -27.00 9.98
C GLY A 98 -6.00 -27.13 11.44
N VAL A 99 -5.02 -27.19 12.37
CA VAL A 99 -5.27 -27.45 13.81
C VAL A 99 -6.25 -26.46 14.46
N LYS A 100 -6.25 -25.17 14.07
CA LYS A 100 -7.11 -24.14 14.67
C LYS A 100 -8.54 -24.11 14.10
N ALA A 101 -8.69 -24.30 12.80
CA ALA A 101 -9.98 -24.27 12.12
C ALA A 101 -10.84 -25.49 12.51
N ASN A 102 -10.20 -26.65 12.66
CA ASN A 102 -10.85 -27.86 13.16
C ASN A 102 -11.38 -27.66 14.59
N GLN A 103 -10.60 -27.03 15.48
CA GLN A 103 -10.97 -26.84 16.88
C GLN A 103 -12.23 -25.96 17.07
N LYS A 104 -12.45 -24.91 16.26
CA LYS A 104 -13.68 -24.09 16.34
C LYS A 104 -14.92 -24.91 15.94
N CYS A 105 -14.81 -25.70 14.88
CA CYS A 105 -15.92 -26.55 14.43
C CYS A 105 -16.22 -27.66 15.44
N GLU A 106 -15.20 -28.40 15.89
CA GLU A 106 -15.37 -29.46 16.89
C GLU A 106 -15.99 -28.91 18.18
N THR A 107 -15.57 -27.72 18.63
CA THR A 107 -16.17 -27.07 19.81
C THR A 107 -17.64 -26.76 19.58
N ALA A 108 -18.03 -26.25 18.40
CA ALA A 108 -19.42 -25.99 18.06
C ALA A 108 -20.24 -27.29 18.02
N ILE A 109 -19.75 -28.35 17.37
CA ILE A 109 -20.42 -29.66 17.29
C ILE A 109 -20.58 -30.28 18.68
N ASN A 110 -19.54 -30.20 19.52
CA ASN A 110 -19.57 -30.77 20.86
C ASN A 110 -20.53 -30.04 21.80
N ALA A 111 -20.80 -28.75 21.54
CA ALA A 111 -21.78 -27.97 22.27
C ALA A 111 -23.25 -28.28 21.87
N LEU A 112 -23.48 -28.94 20.73
CA LEU A 112 -24.80 -29.37 20.30
C LEU A 112 -25.25 -30.64 21.02
N ASP A 113 -26.55 -30.74 21.26
CA ASP A 113 -27.18 -31.99 21.68
C ASP A 113 -26.86 -33.10 20.66
N PRO A 114 -26.51 -34.33 21.09
CA PRO A 114 -26.19 -35.43 20.18
C PRO A 114 -27.22 -35.67 19.07
N SER A 115 -28.52 -35.45 19.30
CA SER A 115 -29.55 -35.62 18.24
C SER A 115 -29.58 -34.48 17.23
N GLU A 116 -28.99 -33.34 17.56
CA GLU A 116 -28.95 -32.12 16.74
C GLU A 116 -27.59 -31.93 16.04
N ARG A 117 -26.65 -32.87 16.21
CA ARG A 117 -25.33 -32.80 15.58
C ARG A 117 -25.41 -32.98 14.06
N PRO A 118 -24.48 -32.36 13.31
CA PRO A 118 -24.37 -32.57 11.87
C PRO A 118 -24.00 -34.02 11.54
N LEU A 119 -24.23 -34.41 10.30
CA LEU A 119 -23.82 -35.71 9.82
C LEU A 119 -22.28 -35.80 9.74
N GLN A 120 -21.74 -36.95 10.10
CA GLN A 120 -20.29 -37.16 10.03
C GLN A 120 -19.86 -37.26 8.56
N GLN A 121 -18.96 -36.38 8.15
CA GLN A 121 -18.38 -36.41 6.82
C GLN A 121 -17.09 -37.22 6.80
N THR A 122 -16.93 -38.07 5.80
CA THR A 122 -15.68 -38.82 5.54
C THR A 122 -15.06 -38.35 4.22
N GLY A 123 -14.06 -37.47 4.30
CA GLY A 123 -13.28 -37.01 3.15
C GLY A 123 -13.81 -35.73 2.49
N PRO A 124 -13.21 -35.33 1.34
CA PRO A 124 -13.56 -34.10 0.61
C PRO A 124 -15.01 -34.05 0.11
N ASP A 125 -15.55 -32.84 -0.11
CA ASP A 125 -16.90 -32.64 -0.62
C ASP A 125 -17.07 -33.23 -2.04
N PRO A 126 -18.09 -34.06 -2.30
CA PRO A 126 -18.31 -34.67 -3.63
C PRO A 126 -18.95 -33.71 -4.65
N LYS A 127 -19.25 -32.47 -4.25
CA LYS A 127 -19.90 -31.47 -5.10
C LYS A 127 -18.92 -30.82 -6.08
N TRP A 128 -19.39 -30.54 -7.28
CA TRP A 128 -18.79 -29.53 -8.15
C TRP A 128 -19.27 -28.16 -7.74
N ARG A 129 -18.44 -27.14 -7.96
CA ARG A 129 -18.85 -25.73 -7.85
C ARG A 129 -18.48 -24.98 -9.13
N TYR A 130 -19.21 -23.92 -9.44
CA TYR A 130 -18.80 -22.94 -10.43
C TYR A 130 -18.74 -21.57 -9.78
N MET A 131 -17.68 -20.80 -9.98
CA MET A 131 -17.54 -19.44 -9.46
C MET A 131 -17.73 -18.44 -10.60
N TRP A 132 -18.81 -17.66 -10.53
CA TRP A 132 -19.13 -16.60 -11.46
C TRP A 132 -19.20 -15.27 -10.73
N ARG A 133 -18.46 -14.27 -11.19
CA ARG A 133 -18.36 -13.01 -10.49
C ARG A 133 -19.59 -12.14 -10.77
N MET A 134 -20.06 -11.47 -9.72
CA MET A 134 -21.11 -10.46 -9.79
C MET A 134 -20.54 -9.09 -9.46
N GLY A 135 -21.08 -8.05 -10.10
CA GLY A 135 -20.65 -6.66 -9.89
C GLY A 135 -19.43 -6.25 -10.71
N THR A 136 -19.03 -4.98 -10.59
CA THR A 136 -17.92 -4.41 -11.35
C THR A 136 -16.61 -4.54 -10.57
N PRO A 137 -15.55 -5.11 -11.17
CA PRO A 137 -14.23 -5.18 -10.54
C PRO A 137 -13.67 -3.79 -10.17
N SER A 138 -13.22 -3.63 -8.93
CA SER A 138 -12.25 -2.58 -8.57
C SER A 138 -10.82 -3.08 -8.70
N PHE A 139 -9.90 -2.12 -8.80
CA PHE A 139 -8.48 -2.42 -8.66
C PHE A 139 -8.20 -2.82 -7.22
N SER A 140 -7.74 -4.06 -7.02
CA SER A 140 -7.49 -4.61 -5.69
C SER A 140 -6.12 -5.25 -5.59
N LYS A 141 -5.49 -5.17 -4.42
CA LYS A 141 -4.24 -5.92 -4.14
C LYS A 141 -4.46 -7.44 -4.13
N PHE A 142 -5.71 -7.90 -4.08
CA PHE A 142 -6.13 -9.30 -4.13
C PHE A 142 -6.65 -9.66 -5.54
N ALA A 143 -5.83 -9.43 -6.57
CA ALA A 143 -6.23 -9.59 -7.96
C ALA A 143 -6.80 -10.98 -8.30
N THR A 144 -6.36 -12.04 -7.60
CA THR A 144 -6.88 -13.41 -7.75
C THR A 144 -8.35 -13.54 -7.36
N LEU A 145 -8.80 -12.80 -6.34
CA LEU A 145 -10.22 -12.73 -5.95
C LEU A 145 -11.05 -11.94 -6.96
N ASN A 146 -10.38 -11.20 -7.85
CA ASN A 146 -10.99 -10.31 -8.83
C ASN A 146 -10.83 -10.80 -10.29
N SER A 147 -10.56 -12.09 -10.52
CA SER A 147 -10.34 -12.63 -11.87
C SER A 147 -11.58 -12.56 -12.77
N GLY A 148 -11.35 -12.45 -14.08
CA GLY A 148 -12.41 -12.40 -15.11
C GLY A 148 -13.06 -13.76 -15.35
N HIS A 149 -14.25 -13.75 -15.96
CA HIS A 149 -15.10 -14.93 -16.15
C HIS A 149 -14.49 -16.00 -17.06
N ILE A 150 -14.81 -17.26 -16.76
CA ILE A 150 -14.70 -18.38 -17.71
C ILE A 150 -16.09 -18.68 -18.24
N ILE A 151 -16.20 -18.89 -19.55
CA ILE A 151 -17.46 -19.26 -20.22
C ILE A 151 -17.29 -20.67 -20.79
N PRO A 152 -18.11 -21.65 -20.37
CA PRO A 152 -18.06 -23.00 -20.92
C PRO A 152 -18.36 -22.99 -22.43
N ALA A 153 -17.51 -23.64 -23.22
CA ALA A 153 -17.58 -23.57 -24.68
C ALA A 153 -18.92 -24.07 -25.27
N ALA A 154 -19.60 -24.99 -24.58
CA ALA A 154 -20.87 -25.58 -25.03
C ALA A 154 -22.11 -24.71 -24.73
N PHE A 155 -21.96 -23.62 -23.96
CA PHE A 155 -23.08 -22.83 -23.42
C PHE A 155 -22.92 -21.35 -23.81
N PRO A 156 -23.25 -20.97 -25.06
CA PRO A 156 -23.14 -19.57 -25.50
C PRO A 156 -24.05 -18.60 -24.70
N GLU A 157 -25.14 -19.09 -24.12
CA GLU A 157 -26.08 -18.35 -23.27
C GLU A 157 -25.63 -18.22 -21.82
N TRP A 158 -24.49 -18.80 -21.44
CA TRP A 158 -24.02 -18.90 -20.06
C TRP A 158 -23.97 -17.53 -19.36
N GLU A 159 -23.30 -16.56 -19.98
CA GLU A 159 -23.16 -15.22 -19.42
C GLU A 159 -24.51 -14.54 -19.20
N GLN A 160 -25.42 -14.63 -20.17
CA GLN A 160 -26.75 -14.04 -20.07
C GLN A 160 -27.54 -14.66 -18.91
N THR A 161 -27.55 -15.99 -18.81
CA THR A 161 -28.31 -16.73 -17.79
C THR A 161 -27.72 -16.53 -16.39
N MET A 162 -26.39 -16.60 -16.24
CA MET A 162 -25.70 -16.35 -14.97
C MET A 162 -25.94 -14.91 -14.50
N ASN A 163 -25.85 -13.92 -15.40
CA ASN A 163 -26.05 -12.52 -15.05
C ASN A 163 -27.51 -12.18 -14.75
N ALA A 164 -28.49 -12.77 -15.46
CA ALA A 164 -29.91 -12.54 -15.19
C ALA A 164 -30.28 -12.95 -13.76
N TRP A 165 -29.99 -14.21 -13.39
CA TRP A 165 -30.29 -14.71 -12.06
C TRP A 165 -29.38 -14.09 -10.98
N GLY A 166 -28.08 -13.97 -11.27
CA GLY A 166 -27.11 -13.38 -10.36
C GLY A 166 -27.40 -11.92 -10.02
N SER A 167 -27.86 -11.12 -10.99
CA SER A 167 -28.20 -9.71 -10.76
C SER A 167 -29.42 -9.56 -9.86
N ALA A 168 -30.40 -10.47 -9.95
CA ALA A 168 -31.55 -10.49 -9.05
C ALA A 168 -31.12 -10.76 -7.60
N LEU A 169 -30.30 -11.81 -7.39
CA LEU A 169 -29.74 -12.14 -6.07
C LEU A 169 -28.86 -11.01 -5.52
N HIS A 170 -27.95 -10.47 -6.34
CA HIS A 170 -27.05 -9.39 -5.98
C HIS A 170 -27.83 -8.14 -5.56
N SER A 171 -28.82 -7.74 -6.36
CA SER A 171 -29.65 -6.57 -6.08
C SER A 171 -30.45 -6.70 -4.78
N ALA A 172 -30.98 -7.89 -4.48
CA ALA A 172 -31.67 -8.18 -3.24
C ALA A 172 -30.72 -8.10 -2.03
N VAL A 173 -29.57 -8.77 -2.09
CA VAL A 173 -28.61 -8.79 -0.98
C VAL A 173 -27.91 -7.43 -0.76
N SER A 174 -27.69 -6.62 -1.80
CA SER A 174 -27.21 -5.25 -1.64
C SER A 174 -28.21 -4.41 -0.85
N THR A 175 -29.51 -4.57 -1.11
CA THR A 175 -30.56 -3.85 -0.35
C THR A 175 -30.59 -4.31 1.11
N VAL A 176 -30.46 -5.61 1.34
CA VAL A 176 -30.34 -6.18 2.70
C VAL A 176 -29.12 -5.61 3.43
N ALA A 177 -27.95 -5.52 2.78
CA ALA A 177 -26.75 -4.97 3.38
C ALA A 177 -26.95 -3.50 3.80
N GLU A 178 -27.61 -2.70 2.97
CA GLU A 178 -27.98 -1.32 3.32
C GLU A 178 -28.92 -1.26 4.53
N MET A 179 -29.96 -2.11 4.57
CA MET A 179 -30.88 -2.19 5.71
C MET A 179 -30.19 -2.60 7.01
N ILE A 180 -29.23 -3.54 6.95
CA ILE A 180 -28.41 -3.93 8.11
C ILE A 180 -27.56 -2.75 8.56
N GLY A 181 -26.95 -2.02 7.62
CA GLY A 181 -26.19 -0.81 7.92
C GLY A 181 -27.04 0.21 8.66
N ASP A 182 -28.22 0.53 8.13
CA ASP A 182 -29.15 1.48 8.74
C ASP A 182 -29.64 1.04 10.12
N ALA A 183 -29.87 -0.26 10.32
CA ALA A 183 -30.13 -0.80 11.65
C ALA A 183 -28.92 -0.55 12.57
N MET A 184 -27.70 -0.88 12.16
CA MET A 184 -26.51 -0.80 13.02
C MET A 184 -26.06 0.64 13.35
N MET A 185 -26.19 1.58 12.41
CA MET A 185 -25.55 2.91 12.47
C MET A 185 -26.53 4.09 12.35
N GLY A 186 -27.82 3.82 12.14
CA GLY A 186 -28.85 4.83 11.91
C GLY A 186 -29.12 5.09 10.42
N SER A 187 -30.35 5.53 10.15
CA SER A 187 -30.91 5.64 8.80
C SER A 187 -30.10 6.55 7.88
N GLY A 188 -29.88 6.10 6.64
CA GLY A 188 -29.11 6.76 5.59
C GLY A 188 -27.60 6.62 5.77
N LYS A 189 -27.07 6.90 6.96
CA LYS A 189 -25.63 6.80 7.26
C LYS A 189 -25.13 5.37 7.13
N GLY A 190 -25.89 4.42 7.68
CA GLY A 190 -25.50 3.02 7.66
C GLY A 190 -25.58 2.41 6.26
N ALA A 191 -26.62 2.72 5.52
CA ALA A 191 -26.78 2.32 4.13
C ALA A 191 -25.62 2.82 3.25
N GLU A 192 -25.24 4.10 3.39
CA GLU A 192 -24.10 4.66 2.66
C GLU A 192 -22.80 3.93 2.99
N LYS A 193 -22.54 3.65 4.28
CA LYS A 193 -21.32 2.96 4.70
C LYS A 193 -21.27 1.52 4.20
N LEU A 194 -22.35 0.76 4.26
CA LEU A 194 -22.37 -0.61 3.76
C LEU A 194 -22.23 -0.62 2.24
N ARG A 195 -22.95 0.26 1.53
CA ARG A 195 -22.80 0.42 0.08
C ARG A 195 -21.36 0.73 -0.31
N SER A 196 -20.70 1.67 0.39
CA SER A 196 -19.34 2.09 0.04
C SER A 196 -18.33 0.95 0.14
N ILE A 197 -18.46 0.09 1.15
CA ILE A 197 -17.52 -1.01 1.37
C ILE A 197 -17.87 -2.29 0.62
N THR A 198 -19.07 -2.41 0.05
CA THR A 198 -19.48 -3.60 -0.71
C THR A 198 -19.65 -3.37 -2.21
N GLN A 199 -19.76 -2.13 -2.70
CA GLN A 199 -20.06 -1.85 -4.12
C GLN A 199 -19.11 -2.53 -5.13
N HIS A 200 -17.85 -2.77 -4.73
CA HIS A 200 -16.84 -3.46 -5.55
C HIS A 200 -16.34 -4.75 -4.90
N GLY A 201 -17.16 -5.34 -4.03
CA GLY A 201 -16.90 -6.63 -3.42
C GLY A 201 -16.61 -7.71 -4.47
N PRO A 202 -15.76 -8.72 -4.16
CA PRO A 202 -15.61 -9.91 -4.98
C PRO A 202 -16.85 -10.81 -4.80
N HIS A 203 -18.03 -10.33 -5.20
CA HIS A 203 -19.27 -11.09 -5.09
C HIS A 203 -19.25 -12.28 -6.06
N LEU A 204 -19.68 -13.45 -5.58
CA LEU A 204 -19.62 -14.68 -6.36
C LEU A 204 -20.98 -15.36 -6.39
N LEU A 205 -21.57 -15.49 -7.57
CA LEU A 205 -22.60 -16.48 -7.84
C LEU A 205 -21.89 -17.83 -7.95
N ALA A 206 -22.12 -18.67 -6.95
CA ALA A 206 -21.32 -19.86 -6.66
C ALA A 206 -22.17 -21.13 -6.61
N PRO A 207 -22.86 -21.52 -7.70
CA PRO A 207 -23.70 -22.70 -7.70
C PRO A 207 -22.92 -23.97 -7.43
N THR A 208 -23.57 -24.90 -6.72
CA THR A 208 -23.03 -26.23 -6.46
C THR A 208 -23.82 -27.28 -7.22
N MET A 209 -23.17 -28.26 -7.81
CA MET A 209 -23.80 -29.35 -8.54
C MET A 209 -23.37 -30.71 -7.97
N VAL A 210 -24.34 -31.60 -7.76
CA VAL A 210 -24.11 -32.97 -7.29
C VAL A 210 -24.88 -33.94 -8.17
N ASP A 211 -24.17 -34.92 -8.72
CA ASP A 211 -24.76 -36.06 -9.41
C ASP A 211 -25.36 -37.02 -8.38
N LEU A 212 -26.70 -37.05 -8.28
CA LEU A 212 -27.42 -37.89 -7.33
C LEU A 212 -27.49 -39.36 -7.75
N ASP A 213 -27.12 -39.73 -8.98
CA ASP A 213 -26.96 -41.14 -9.34
C ASP A 213 -25.64 -41.71 -8.79
N ARG A 214 -24.59 -40.87 -8.73
CA ARG A 214 -23.29 -41.25 -8.15
C ARG A 214 -23.22 -41.08 -6.63
N HIS A 215 -23.93 -40.08 -6.09
CA HIS A 215 -23.79 -39.65 -4.70
C HIS A 215 -25.14 -39.57 -3.95
N GLY A 216 -26.20 -40.22 -4.45
CA GLY A 216 -27.53 -40.25 -3.84
C GLY A 216 -27.71 -41.31 -2.77
N GLU A 217 -26.73 -41.51 -1.89
CA GLU A 217 -26.89 -42.40 -0.73
C GLU A 217 -27.48 -41.63 0.45
N GLU A 218 -28.41 -42.23 1.21
CA GLU A 218 -29.00 -41.55 2.36
C GLU A 218 -27.92 -41.14 3.37
N SER A 219 -28.01 -39.92 3.91
CA SER A 219 -27.00 -39.30 4.78
C SER A 219 -25.65 -38.99 4.10
N ALA A 220 -25.51 -39.14 2.79
CA ALA A 220 -24.33 -38.64 2.08
C ALA A 220 -24.21 -37.11 2.22
N VAL A 221 -23.07 -36.62 2.70
CA VAL A 221 -22.82 -35.20 2.91
C VAL A 221 -22.22 -34.58 1.64
N TYR A 222 -22.87 -33.55 1.10
CA TYR A 222 -22.44 -32.83 -0.09
C TYR A 222 -21.62 -31.58 0.24
N ALA A 223 -21.96 -30.92 1.34
CA ALA A 223 -21.18 -29.87 1.95
C ALA A 223 -21.25 -30.04 3.47
N GLY A 224 -20.09 -30.25 4.10
CA GLY A 224 -20.02 -30.45 5.55
C GLY A 224 -20.52 -29.27 6.37
N PHE A 225 -20.66 -29.47 7.67
CA PHE A 225 -21.05 -28.43 8.62
C PHE A 225 -20.07 -27.24 8.61
N HIS A 226 -20.53 -26.05 8.21
CA HIS A 226 -19.65 -24.87 8.12
C HIS A 226 -20.40 -23.53 8.22
N GLN A 227 -19.62 -22.45 8.32
CA GLN A 227 -20.05 -21.06 8.18
C GLN A 227 -19.45 -20.50 6.89
N ASP A 228 -20.18 -19.61 6.22
CA ASP A 228 -19.67 -18.95 5.01
C ASP A 228 -18.74 -17.79 5.34
N ILE A 229 -17.70 -17.63 4.53
CA ILE A 229 -16.68 -16.58 4.67
C ILE A 229 -17.14 -15.22 4.12
N SER A 230 -18.36 -15.14 3.60
CA SER A 230 -18.98 -13.93 3.03
C SER A 230 -19.43 -12.94 4.12
N LEU A 231 -19.87 -11.75 3.70
CA LEU A 231 -20.67 -10.85 4.53
C LEU A 231 -22.07 -11.43 4.69
N LEU A 232 -22.71 -11.73 3.56
CA LEU A 232 -24.03 -12.33 3.49
C LEU A 232 -24.01 -13.43 2.43
N THR A 233 -24.74 -14.50 2.70
CA THR A 233 -25.04 -15.53 1.69
C THR A 233 -26.52 -15.51 1.39
N ILE A 234 -26.87 -15.51 0.12
CA ILE A 234 -28.27 -15.55 -0.33
C ILE A 234 -28.48 -16.72 -1.28
N HIS A 235 -29.58 -17.47 -1.10
CA HIS A 235 -29.88 -18.68 -1.87
C HIS A 235 -31.25 -18.58 -2.55
N GLY A 236 -31.29 -19.01 -3.81
CA GLY A 236 -32.54 -19.31 -4.50
C GLY A 236 -33.12 -20.68 -4.13
N LYS A 237 -34.31 -20.96 -4.65
CA LYS A 237 -34.99 -22.24 -4.48
C LYS A 237 -34.27 -23.33 -5.29
N SER A 238 -33.92 -24.45 -4.63
CA SER A 238 -33.43 -25.66 -5.29
C SER A 238 -34.59 -26.66 -5.56
N ARG A 239 -34.43 -27.49 -6.59
CA ARG A 239 -35.37 -28.59 -6.92
C ARG A 239 -35.28 -29.78 -5.97
N PHE A 240 -34.11 -29.97 -5.34
CA PHE A 240 -33.87 -31.08 -4.43
C PHE A 240 -33.63 -30.56 -3.01
N PRO A 241 -34.33 -31.10 -1.99
CA PRO A 241 -34.09 -30.75 -0.60
C PRO A 241 -32.73 -31.27 -0.14
N GLY A 242 -32.32 -30.87 1.07
CA GLY A 242 -31.09 -31.34 1.71
C GLY A 242 -30.26 -30.27 2.40
N LEU A 243 -30.64 -28.99 2.30
CA LEU A 243 -29.99 -27.91 3.06
C LEU A 243 -30.55 -27.88 4.49
N TYR A 244 -29.66 -27.90 5.47
CA TYR A 244 -29.97 -27.71 6.89
C TYR A 244 -29.21 -26.50 7.43
N ILE A 245 -29.87 -25.75 8.32
CA ILE A 245 -29.27 -24.66 9.07
C ILE A 245 -29.44 -24.92 10.57
N TRP A 246 -28.59 -24.31 11.39
CA TRP A 246 -28.74 -24.37 12.84
C TRP A 246 -29.30 -23.07 13.39
N VAL A 247 -30.39 -23.21 14.11
CA VAL A 247 -31.08 -22.11 14.77
C VAL A 247 -31.18 -22.44 16.24
N ASP A 248 -30.50 -21.65 17.07
CA ASP A 248 -30.44 -21.84 18.53
C ASP A 248 -30.10 -23.29 18.93
N GLY A 249 -29.07 -23.84 18.28
CA GLY A 249 -28.60 -25.21 18.52
C GLY A 249 -29.48 -26.33 17.93
N LYS A 250 -30.59 -26.01 17.26
CA LYS A 250 -31.47 -26.99 16.61
C LYS A 250 -31.22 -27.06 15.11
N ARG A 251 -31.17 -28.28 14.57
CA ARG A 251 -31.01 -28.56 13.14
C ARG A 251 -32.36 -28.38 12.44
N VAL A 252 -32.42 -27.48 11.47
CA VAL A 252 -33.65 -27.09 10.76
C VAL A 252 -33.50 -27.36 9.27
N ALA A 253 -34.38 -28.19 8.71
CA ALA A 253 -34.45 -28.41 7.27
C ALA A 253 -34.98 -27.16 6.56
N VAL A 254 -34.27 -26.72 5.52
CA VAL A 254 -34.62 -25.53 4.75
C VAL A 254 -35.48 -25.89 3.56
N ARG A 255 -36.59 -25.17 3.40
CA ARG A 255 -37.39 -25.11 2.18
C ARG A 255 -37.67 -23.65 1.81
N VAL A 256 -37.07 -23.18 0.72
CA VAL A 256 -37.29 -21.82 0.22
C VAL A 256 -38.66 -21.76 -0.50
N PRO A 257 -39.58 -20.85 -0.09
CA PRO A 257 -40.85 -20.66 -0.78
C PRO A 257 -40.69 -20.12 -2.21
N ASP A 258 -41.74 -20.26 -3.03
CA ASP A 258 -41.74 -19.73 -4.39
C ASP A 258 -41.66 -18.20 -4.41
N GLY A 259 -40.78 -17.66 -5.26
CA GLY A 259 -40.54 -16.22 -5.37
C GLY A 259 -39.86 -15.58 -4.17
N MET A 260 -39.27 -16.38 -3.28
CA MET A 260 -38.54 -15.90 -2.10
C MET A 260 -37.09 -16.43 -2.11
N LEU A 261 -36.25 -15.81 -1.28
CA LEU A 261 -34.85 -16.18 -1.11
C LEU A 261 -34.57 -16.51 0.37
N LEU A 262 -33.59 -17.35 0.62
CA LEU A 262 -33.03 -17.54 1.95
C LEU A 262 -31.79 -16.68 2.11
N LEU A 263 -31.71 -15.89 3.17
CA LEU A 263 -30.51 -15.14 3.56
C LEU A 263 -29.91 -15.77 4.81
N GLN A 264 -28.58 -15.84 4.86
CA GLN A 264 -27.82 -16.22 6.04
C GLN A 264 -26.64 -15.26 6.27
N ALA A 265 -26.36 -14.96 7.53
CA ALA A 265 -25.21 -14.15 7.93
C ALA A 265 -23.90 -14.93 7.75
N GLY A 266 -22.89 -14.27 7.17
CA GLY A 266 -21.55 -14.81 7.01
C GLY A 266 -20.55 -14.28 8.04
N MET A 267 -19.33 -14.81 8.02
CA MET A 267 -18.27 -14.49 8.98
C MET A 267 -17.81 -13.03 8.90
N GLN A 268 -17.90 -12.36 7.75
CA GLN A 268 -17.56 -10.93 7.67
C GLN A 268 -18.62 -10.09 8.40
N LEU A 269 -19.91 -10.45 8.35
CA LEU A 269 -20.96 -9.78 9.12
C LEU A 269 -20.79 -9.99 10.63
N GLU A 270 -20.38 -11.19 11.04
CA GLU A 270 -20.02 -11.46 12.43
C GLU A 270 -18.89 -10.53 12.90
N ARG A 271 -17.90 -10.25 12.05
CA ARG A 271 -16.84 -9.30 12.38
C ARG A 271 -17.32 -7.85 12.46
N ILE A 272 -18.03 -7.36 11.44
CA ILE A 272 -18.45 -5.94 11.41
C ILE A 272 -19.56 -5.63 12.43
N SER A 273 -20.26 -6.63 12.94
CA SER A 273 -21.23 -6.51 14.03
C SER A 273 -20.63 -6.76 15.42
N ALA A 274 -19.31 -6.97 15.52
CA ALA A 274 -18.60 -7.37 16.73
C ALA A 274 -19.22 -8.60 17.43
N GLY A 275 -19.65 -9.59 16.64
CA GLY A 275 -20.23 -10.85 17.12
C GLY A 275 -21.67 -10.73 17.61
N GLU A 276 -22.33 -9.57 17.46
CA GLU A 276 -23.74 -9.43 17.80
C GLU A 276 -24.64 -10.20 16.83
N ILE A 277 -24.31 -10.20 15.53
CA ILE A 277 -24.90 -11.10 14.54
C ILE A 277 -23.90 -12.22 14.31
N ARG A 278 -24.23 -13.46 14.67
CA ARG A 278 -23.32 -14.60 14.46
C ARG A 278 -23.42 -15.12 13.03
N ALA A 279 -22.33 -15.66 12.49
CA ALA A 279 -22.41 -16.35 11.21
C ALA A 279 -23.22 -17.66 11.36
N GLY A 280 -24.11 -17.91 10.42
CA GLY A 280 -25.00 -19.09 10.45
C GLY A 280 -24.25 -20.37 10.12
N TRP A 281 -24.56 -21.43 10.85
CA TRP A 281 -24.05 -22.77 10.56
C TRP A 281 -25.02 -23.52 9.66
N HIS A 282 -24.48 -24.23 8.67
CA HIS A 282 -25.28 -25.02 7.75
C HIS A 282 -24.52 -26.24 7.22
N GLU A 283 -25.27 -27.21 6.72
CA GLU A 283 -24.75 -28.37 6.00
C GLU A 283 -25.70 -28.72 4.84
N VAL A 284 -25.18 -29.48 3.88
CA VAL A 284 -25.99 -30.03 2.81
C VAL A 284 -25.77 -31.54 2.74
N ALA A 285 -26.85 -32.30 2.83
CA ALA A 285 -26.81 -33.75 2.77
C ALA A 285 -27.99 -34.35 2.01
N CYS A 286 -27.82 -35.59 1.58
CA CYS A 286 -28.88 -36.43 1.05
C CYS A 286 -29.82 -36.86 2.19
N THR A 287 -31.10 -36.60 2.01
CA THR A 287 -32.15 -37.01 2.96
C THR A 287 -33.11 -37.97 2.29
N THR A 288 -33.98 -38.59 3.09
CA THR A 288 -35.12 -39.36 2.56
C THR A 288 -35.95 -38.54 1.56
N SER A 289 -36.19 -37.25 1.86
CA SER A 289 -36.91 -36.36 0.95
C SER A 289 -36.11 -36.01 -0.32
N THR A 290 -34.78 -36.02 -0.27
CA THR A 290 -33.93 -35.92 -1.47
C THR A 290 -34.15 -37.14 -2.37
N LEU A 291 -34.15 -38.35 -1.79
CA LEU A 291 -34.36 -39.60 -2.54
C LEU A 291 -35.76 -39.69 -3.14
N GLU A 292 -36.78 -39.23 -2.42
CA GLU A 292 -38.15 -39.11 -2.96
C GLU A 292 -38.22 -38.15 -4.15
N ALA A 293 -37.51 -37.00 -4.06
CA ALA A 293 -37.42 -36.05 -5.15
C ALA A 293 -36.65 -36.62 -6.36
N VAL A 294 -35.62 -37.44 -6.14
CA VAL A 294 -34.90 -38.18 -7.20
C VAL A 294 -35.84 -39.17 -7.89
N ARG A 295 -36.58 -39.98 -7.12
CA ARG A 295 -37.56 -40.93 -7.67
C ARG A 295 -38.57 -40.22 -8.57
N LYS A 296 -39.13 -39.10 -8.09
CA LYS A 296 -40.06 -38.28 -8.87
C LYS A 296 -39.41 -37.66 -10.11
N ALA A 297 -38.17 -37.18 -10.01
CA ALA A 297 -37.44 -36.62 -11.15
C ALA A 297 -37.23 -37.68 -12.25
N LYS A 298 -36.87 -38.91 -11.88
CA LYS A 298 -36.73 -40.03 -12.81
C LYS A 298 -38.05 -40.41 -13.46
N GLU A 299 -39.14 -40.46 -12.70
CA GLU A 299 -40.50 -40.70 -13.22
C GLU A 299 -40.92 -39.63 -14.24
N ASP A 300 -40.56 -38.38 -13.99
CA ASP A 300 -40.87 -37.23 -14.87
C ASP A 300 -39.87 -37.08 -16.04
N GLY A 301 -38.85 -37.93 -16.16
CA GLY A 301 -37.80 -37.81 -17.18
C GLY A 301 -36.92 -36.55 -17.04
N ARG A 302 -36.80 -36.00 -15.83
CA ARG A 302 -36.01 -34.80 -15.51
C ARG A 302 -34.63 -35.16 -14.97
N SER A 303 -33.67 -34.24 -15.15
CA SER A 303 -32.33 -34.37 -14.56
C SER A 303 -32.37 -34.63 -13.05
N VAL A 304 -31.55 -35.57 -12.60
CA VAL A 304 -31.32 -35.87 -11.18
C VAL A 304 -30.15 -35.09 -10.58
N HIS A 305 -29.48 -34.24 -11.35
CA HIS A 305 -28.37 -33.44 -10.86
C HIS A 305 -28.92 -32.34 -9.94
N ARG A 306 -28.50 -32.35 -8.69
CA ARG A 306 -28.89 -31.33 -7.71
C ARG A 306 -28.07 -30.08 -7.92
N VAL A 307 -28.75 -28.97 -8.21
CA VAL A 307 -28.14 -27.64 -8.30
C VAL A 307 -28.62 -26.74 -7.17
N SER A 308 -27.70 -25.99 -6.56
CA SER A 308 -28.03 -24.88 -5.65
C SER A 308 -27.61 -23.55 -6.27
N SER A 309 -28.38 -22.49 -6.02
CA SER A 309 -28.12 -21.15 -6.57
C SER A 309 -27.71 -20.18 -5.45
N THR A 310 -26.47 -20.31 -5.01
CA THR A 310 -25.89 -19.55 -3.88
C THR A 310 -25.13 -18.34 -4.39
N LEU A 311 -25.35 -17.16 -3.82
CA LEU A 311 -24.52 -15.98 -4.04
C LEU A 311 -23.85 -15.55 -2.74
N PHE A 312 -22.52 -15.41 -2.80
CA PHE A 312 -21.69 -14.87 -1.72
C PHE A 312 -21.50 -13.38 -1.92
N PHE A 313 -22.00 -12.59 -0.98
CA PHE A 313 -21.85 -11.14 -0.97
C PHE A 313 -20.72 -10.75 -0.02
N HIS A 314 -19.70 -10.02 -0.50
CA HIS A 314 -18.48 -9.73 0.23
C HIS A 314 -18.27 -8.23 0.41
N VAL A 315 -17.58 -7.87 1.49
CA VAL A 315 -16.87 -6.59 1.59
C VAL A 315 -15.72 -6.58 0.57
N GLU A 316 -15.46 -5.42 -0.03
CA GLU A 316 -14.33 -5.19 -0.94
C GLU A 316 -13.01 -5.62 -0.30
N SER A 317 -12.18 -6.34 -1.06
CA SER A 317 -11.02 -7.03 -0.51
C SER A 317 -10.01 -6.07 0.16
N ASP A 318 -9.90 -4.84 -0.33
CA ASP A 318 -9.05 -3.78 0.22
C ASP A 318 -9.69 -2.95 1.34
N GLU A 319 -10.96 -3.21 1.65
CA GLU A 319 -11.66 -2.58 2.76
C GLU A 319 -11.42 -3.31 4.07
N TRP A 320 -11.53 -2.55 5.15
CA TRP A 320 -11.31 -3.06 6.50
C TRP A 320 -12.55 -3.76 7.03
N LEU A 321 -12.38 -4.98 7.52
CA LEU A 321 -13.32 -5.63 8.42
C LEU A 321 -13.05 -5.10 9.83
N GLU A 322 -13.86 -4.12 10.24
CA GLU A 322 -13.83 -3.49 11.55
C GLU A 322 -15.25 -3.39 12.14
N ASP A 323 -15.36 -3.18 13.44
CA ASP A 323 -16.64 -3.00 14.11
C ASP A 323 -17.34 -1.72 13.63
N LEU A 324 -18.52 -1.88 13.02
CA LEU A 324 -19.39 -0.81 12.55
C LEU A 324 -20.65 -0.68 13.41
N ASN A 325 -20.78 -1.48 14.47
CA ASN A 325 -22.02 -1.57 15.23
C ASN A 325 -22.12 -0.48 16.29
N GLU A 326 -22.71 0.67 15.94
CA GLU A 326 -22.88 1.78 16.89
C GLU A 326 -23.90 1.49 18.01
N ARG A 327 -24.66 0.38 17.92
CA ARG A 327 -25.55 -0.12 18.99
C ARG A 327 -24.82 -0.96 20.03
N ALA A 328 -23.71 -1.59 19.66
CA ALA A 328 -22.91 -2.37 20.59
C ALA A 328 -22.17 -1.39 21.52
N GLY A 329 -22.30 -1.58 22.84
CA GLY A 329 -21.56 -0.76 23.81
C GLY A 329 -20.05 -0.84 23.57
N ALA A 330 -19.33 0.24 23.91
CA ALA A 330 -17.91 0.49 23.58
C ALA A 330 -16.87 -0.47 24.21
N GLU A 331 -17.27 -1.64 24.72
CA GLU A 331 -16.36 -2.64 25.22
C GLU A 331 -15.76 -3.43 24.04
N LYS A 332 -14.45 -3.26 23.82
CA LYS A 332 -13.68 -4.03 22.86
C LYS A 332 -13.89 -5.53 23.10
N ARG A 333 -14.60 -6.20 22.20
CA ARG A 333 -14.76 -7.66 22.25
C ARG A 333 -13.50 -8.31 21.69
N GLU A 334 -12.78 -9.03 22.53
CA GLU A 334 -11.63 -9.84 22.12
C GLU A 334 -12.01 -10.77 20.95
N GLY A 335 -11.13 -10.90 19.96
CA GLY A 335 -11.31 -11.79 18.80
C GLY A 335 -11.77 -11.13 17.49
N PHE A 336 -12.19 -9.85 17.51
CA PHE A 336 -12.63 -9.09 16.31
C PHE A 336 -11.64 -7.98 15.92
N GLU A 337 -10.35 -8.30 15.88
CA GLU A 337 -9.32 -7.34 15.46
C GLU A 337 -9.50 -6.92 14.00
N ARG A 338 -9.20 -5.64 13.73
CA ARG A 338 -9.28 -5.03 12.41
C ARG A 338 -8.32 -5.72 11.45
N MET A 339 -8.84 -6.19 10.32
CA MET A 339 -8.06 -6.82 9.23
C MET A 339 -8.68 -6.52 7.87
N LEU A 340 -7.93 -6.70 6.79
CA LEU A 340 -8.48 -6.51 5.44
C LEU A 340 -9.35 -7.68 5.02
N ALA A 341 -10.45 -7.40 4.31
CA ALA A 341 -11.40 -8.43 3.90
C ALA A 341 -10.76 -9.48 2.99
N GLY A 342 -9.84 -9.08 2.09
CA GLY A 342 -9.12 -10.00 1.23
C GLY A 342 -8.08 -10.86 1.98
N GLU A 343 -7.45 -10.33 3.02
CA GLU A 343 -6.56 -11.11 3.90
C GLU A 343 -7.35 -12.15 4.68
N PHE A 344 -8.54 -11.76 5.14
CA PHE A 344 -9.48 -12.67 5.77
C PHE A 344 -9.87 -13.80 4.81
N VAL A 345 -10.39 -13.46 3.63
CA VAL A 345 -10.79 -14.45 2.62
C VAL A 345 -9.62 -15.37 2.25
N ALA A 346 -8.42 -14.83 2.02
CA ALA A 346 -7.25 -15.64 1.68
C ALA A 346 -6.85 -16.63 2.77
N ALA A 347 -6.89 -16.21 4.05
CA ALA A 347 -6.64 -17.09 5.17
C ALA A 347 -7.70 -18.21 5.25
N GLU A 348 -8.98 -17.86 5.09
CA GLU A 348 -10.06 -18.84 5.14
C GLU A 348 -10.05 -19.83 3.97
N LEU A 349 -9.64 -19.40 2.76
CA LEU A 349 -9.46 -20.27 1.59
C LEU A 349 -8.31 -21.26 1.78
N SER A 350 -7.24 -20.84 2.46
CA SER A 350 -6.12 -21.73 2.82
C SER A 350 -6.58 -22.85 3.75
N ASP A 351 -7.40 -22.53 4.75
CA ASP A 351 -7.87 -23.49 5.76
C ASP A 351 -8.76 -24.62 5.17
N ILE A 352 -9.40 -24.39 4.03
CA ILE A 352 -10.27 -25.38 3.34
C ILE A 352 -9.58 -26.04 2.13
N GLY A 353 -8.28 -25.80 1.94
CA GLY A 353 -7.48 -26.47 0.91
C GLY A 353 -7.60 -25.90 -0.50
N LEU A 354 -8.22 -24.72 -0.67
CA LEU A 354 -8.35 -24.06 -1.97
C LEU A 354 -7.17 -23.17 -2.33
N SER A 355 -6.35 -22.78 -1.35
CA SER A 355 -5.10 -22.04 -1.56
C SER A 355 -3.89 -22.84 -1.07
N LYS A 356 -2.78 -22.84 -1.84
CA LYS A 356 -1.51 -23.49 -1.49
C LYS A 356 -0.59 -22.61 -0.62
N ALA A 357 -1.06 -21.46 -0.15
CA ALA A 357 -0.23 -20.41 0.40
C ALA A 357 0.14 -20.58 1.90
N GLU A 358 0.79 -21.69 2.26
CA GLU A 358 1.65 -21.67 3.46
C GLU A 358 2.98 -20.93 3.18
N ALA A 359 3.40 -20.82 1.92
CA ALA A 359 4.67 -20.20 1.55
C ALA A 359 4.60 -18.69 1.29
N GLU A 360 3.51 -18.15 0.73
CA GLU A 360 3.42 -16.71 0.40
C GLU A 360 3.03 -15.84 1.60
N ILE A 361 2.22 -16.37 2.53
CA ILE A 361 1.82 -15.66 3.75
C ILE A 361 2.97 -15.67 4.79
N LEU A 362 3.80 -16.72 4.80
CA LEU A 362 5.00 -16.76 5.65
C LEU A 362 6.17 -15.98 5.04
N HIS A 363 6.31 -15.95 3.70
CA HIS A 363 7.24 -15.04 3.04
C HIS A 363 6.85 -13.59 3.34
N TRP A 364 5.56 -13.23 3.25
CA TRP A 364 5.05 -11.92 3.69
C TRP A 364 5.41 -11.62 5.15
N ARG A 365 5.17 -12.51 6.13
CA ARG A 365 5.52 -12.25 7.55
C ARG A 365 7.04 -12.08 7.80
N ILE A 366 7.90 -12.61 6.92
CA ILE A 366 9.36 -12.51 7.04
C ILE A 366 9.92 -11.35 6.19
N THR A 367 9.28 -10.97 5.07
CA THR A 367 9.72 -9.87 4.19
C THR A 367 9.04 -8.53 4.50
N THR A 368 7.93 -8.51 5.25
CA THR A 368 7.20 -7.28 5.62
C THR A 368 7.38 -6.83 7.06
N GLN A 369 8.37 -7.35 7.78
CA GLN A 369 8.91 -6.56 8.88
C GLN A 369 9.59 -5.33 8.29
N PRO A 370 9.18 -4.10 8.65
CA PRO A 370 9.85 -2.90 8.20
C PRO A 370 11.22 -2.86 8.88
N LYS A 371 12.25 -3.33 8.17
CA LYS A 371 13.60 -2.87 8.44
C LYS A 371 13.62 -1.40 8.07
N LEU A 372 13.55 -0.57 9.10
CA LEU A 372 13.91 0.84 9.07
C LEU A 372 15.12 1.04 8.14
N ASN A 373 14.91 1.72 7.01
CA ASN A 373 15.99 2.29 6.23
C ASN A 373 16.72 3.30 7.11
N ASN A 374 17.84 2.86 7.66
CA ASN A 374 18.92 3.70 8.16
C ASN A 374 19.95 3.77 7.02
N PRO A 375 20.30 4.95 6.48
CA PRO A 375 21.34 5.03 5.48
C PRO A 375 22.68 4.96 6.22
N ILE A 376 23.16 3.74 6.52
CA ILE A 376 24.55 3.38 6.80
C ILE A 376 24.60 1.84 6.95
N TYR A 377 25.31 1.18 6.03
CA TYR A 377 25.84 -0.20 6.00
C TYR A 377 25.39 -1.11 4.84
N PHE A 378 26.18 -1.12 3.77
CA PHE A 378 26.53 -2.34 3.03
C PHE A 378 28.05 -2.35 2.73
N LYS A 379 28.77 -3.14 3.53
CA LYS A 379 30.07 -3.85 3.34
C LYS A 379 30.42 -4.35 4.75
N MET A 380 30.83 -5.56 5.04
CA MET A 380 31.21 -6.79 4.33
C MET A 380 31.22 -7.88 5.43
N LEU A 381 31.07 -9.16 5.12
CA LEU A 381 31.74 -10.23 5.88
C LEU A 381 31.73 -11.54 5.07
N ALA A 382 32.84 -11.80 4.38
CA ALA A 382 33.30 -13.15 4.10
C ALA A 382 34.81 -13.16 4.32
N ALA A 383 35.23 -13.46 5.55
CA ALA A 383 36.61 -13.82 5.87
C ALA A 383 36.57 -14.91 6.94
N ARG A 384 36.68 -16.17 6.51
CA ARG A 384 37.08 -17.27 7.39
C ARG A 384 38.51 -17.67 7.02
N ARG A 385 39.40 -17.39 7.99
CA ARG A 385 40.65 -18.07 8.37
C ARG A 385 41.32 -18.99 7.33
N ILE A 386 42.53 -18.59 6.93
CA ILE A 386 43.68 -19.49 6.79
C ILE A 386 44.87 -18.80 7.45
N SER A 387 45.57 -19.50 8.36
CA SER A 387 46.80 -19.04 9.03
C SER A 387 48.03 -19.79 8.51
N SER A 388 49.18 -19.12 8.54
CA SER A 388 50.57 -19.55 8.21
C SER A 388 50.87 -19.74 6.72
N ALA A 389 52.02 -19.36 6.16
CA ALA A 389 53.37 -19.13 6.69
C ALA A 389 54.13 -18.03 5.92
N ALA A 390 55.23 -17.56 6.49
CA ALA A 390 56.06 -16.43 6.08
C ALA A 390 56.91 -16.63 4.81
N ARG A 391 57.23 -15.52 4.12
CA ARG A 391 58.60 -15.10 3.73
C ARG A 391 58.59 -13.69 3.09
N PRO A 392 59.59 -12.83 3.35
CA PRO A 392 59.66 -11.51 2.72
C PRO A 392 60.34 -11.62 1.36
N MET A 393 59.68 -11.16 0.30
CA MET A 393 60.34 -10.90 -0.99
C MET A 393 60.19 -9.41 -1.30
N ALA A 394 61.29 -8.69 -1.12
CA ALA A 394 61.44 -7.34 -1.61
C ALA A 394 61.34 -7.34 -3.15
N ARG A 395 60.40 -6.58 -3.70
CA ARG A 395 60.44 -6.11 -5.09
C ARG A 395 59.95 -4.68 -5.16
N SER A 396 60.91 -3.81 -5.48
CA SER A 396 60.73 -2.47 -6.03
C SER A 396 59.68 -2.49 -7.15
N MET A 397 58.68 -1.63 -7.05
CA MET A 397 57.84 -1.20 -8.18
C MET A 397 57.62 0.31 -8.05
N ALA A 398 57.97 0.99 -9.14
CA ALA A 398 57.95 2.43 -9.28
C ALA A 398 56.58 3.02 -8.92
N THR A 399 56.61 4.08 -8.14
CA THR A 399 55.47 4.98 -7.95
C THR A 399 55.23 5.74 -9.26
N THR A 400 54.31 5.27 -10.09
CA THR A 400 53.47 6.21 -10.82
C THR A 400 52.68 6.96 -9.74
N ALA A 401 53.00 8.23 -9.54
CA ALA A 401 52.13 9.11 -8.79
C ALA A 401 50.82 9.18 -9.58
N ALA A 402 49.89 8.28 -9.27
CA ALA A 402 48.53 8.36 -9.75
C ALA A 402 48.01 9.70 -9.25
N GLN A 403 47.86 10.64 -10.19
CA GLN A 403 47.18 11.91 -9.97
C GLN A 403 45.85 11.54 -9.32
N MET A 404 45.62 11.97 -8.08
CA MET A 404 44.35 11.77 -7.40
C MET A 404 43.24 12.17 -8.38
N PRO A 405 42.24 11.32 -8.65
CA PRO A 405 41.18 11.67 -9.58
C PRO A 405 40.56 12.99 -9.12
N SER A 406 40.58 13.99 -10.00
CA SER A 406 39.99 15.29 -9.73
C SER A 406 38.49 15.09 -9.55
N PHE A 407 37.95 15.39 -8.38
CA PHE A 407 36.51 15.38 -8.12
C PHE A 407 35.76 16.55 -8.77
N SER A 408 36.36 17.19 -9.78
CA SER A 408 35.83 18.37 -10.45
C SER A 408 34.85 18.03 -11.55
N TYR A 409 33.80 18.83 -11.68
CA TYR A 409 32.85 18.71 -12.78
C TYR A 409 33.21 19.67 -13.92
N ASN A 410 33.24 19.15 -15.15
CA ASN A 410 33.19 19.96 -16.35
C ASN A 410 31.72 20.37 -16.59
N VAL A 411 31.43 21.66 -16.46
CA VAL A 411 30.11 22.23 -16.68
C VAL A 411 30.06 22.87 -18.07
N ALA A 412 29.03 22.54 -18.85
CA ALA A 412 28.77 23.09 -20.17
C ALA A 412 27.28 23.41 -20.33
N ASP A 413 26.99 24.34 -21.24
CA ASP A 413 25.64 24.56 -21.76
C ASP A 413 25.53 23.86 -23.12
N VAL A 414 24.53 22.99 -23.26
CA VAL A 414 24.28 22.23 -24.49
C VAL A 414 22.84 22.51 -24.94
N ASN A 415 22.68 23.41 -25.92
CA ASN A 415 21.38 23.83 -26.43
C ASN A 415 20.43 24.31 -25.31
N GLY A 416 20.93 25.09 -24.34
CA GLY A 416 20.17 25.60 -23.20
C GLY A 416 19.99 24.60 -22.04
N LEU A 417 20.54 23.39 -22.15
CA LEU A 417 20.58 22.41 -21.06
C LEU A 417 21.91 22.53 -20.31
N LYS A 418 21.83 22.58 -18.99
CA LYS A 418 23.02 22.59 -18.14
C LYS A 418 23.54 21.16 -17.97
N VAL A 419 24.76 20.90 -18.40
CA VAL A 419 25.38 19.57 -18.36
C VAL A 419 26.63 19.62 -17.48
N ALA A 420 26.73 18.74 -16.49
CA ALA A 420 27.92 18.56 -15.68
C ALA A 420 28.45 17.14 -15.78
N THR A 421 29.73 17.00 -16.04
CA THR A 421 30.37 15.71 -16.28
C THR A 421 31.65 15.59 -15.48
N ARG A 422 31.89 14.42 -14.91
CA ARG A 422 33.14 14.07 -14.23
C ARG A 422 33.61 12.73 -14.75
N ASP A 423 34.84 12.65 -15.23
CA ASP A 423 35.47 11.36 -15.55
C ASP A 423 36.41 10.96 -14.40
N ASP A 424 36.07 9.87 -13.72
CA ASP A 424 36.84 9.30 -12.62
C ASP A 424 37.75 8.15 -13.07
N GLY A 425 37.77 7.82 -14.37
CA GLY A 425 38.58 6.74 -14.94
C GLY A 425 38.08 5.33 -14.62
N LEU A 426 36.99 5.17 -13.87
CA LEU A 426 36.46 3.87 -13.46
C LEU A 426 35.56 3.26 -14.56
N PRO A 427 35.29 1.94 -14.60
CA PRO A 427 34.64 1.27 -15.74
C PRO A 427 33.11 1.43 -15.83
N THR A 428 32.48 2.04 -14.83
CA THR A 428 31.02 2.27 -14.82
C THR A 428 30.71 3.76 -14.92
N THR A 429 29.47 4.09 -15.22
CA THR A 429 28.94 5.45 -15.32
C THR A 429 27.65 5.53 -14.50
N ALA A 430 27.44 6.68 -13.85
CA ALA A 430 26.15 7.08 -13.34
C ALA A 430 25.73 8.38 -14.04
N LEU A 431 24.53 8.40 -14.58
CA LEU A 431 23.95 9.54 -15.30
C LEU A 431 22.61 9.87 -14.68
N SER A 432 22.40 11.14 -14.31
CA SER A 432 21.14 11.62 -13.72
C SER A 432 20.59 12.80 -14.50
N VAL A 433 19.29 12.77 -14.77
CA VAL A 433 18.51 13.93 -15.18
C VAL A 433 17.84 14.48 -13.93
N VAL A 434 18.30 15.64 -13.47
CA VAL A 434 17.80 16.35 -12.30
C VAL A 434 16.83 17.41 -12.80
N ILE A 435 15.58 17.31 -12.38
CA ILE A 435 14.49 18.20 -12.79
C ILE A 435 14.14 19.10 -11.62
N LYS A 436 14.21 20.42 -11.81
CA LYS A 436 13.68 21.41 -10.88
C LYS A 436 12.17 21.23 -10.78
N GLY A 437 11.71 20.80 -9.62
CA GLY A 437 10.35 20.31 -9.42
C GLY A 437 10.16 19.77 -8.01
N GLY A 438 9.32 18.77 -7.82
CA GLY A 438 9.05 18.22 -6.49
C GLY A 438 7.92 18.93 -5.74
N SER A 439 7.69 18.50 -4.50
CA SER A 439 6.47 18.88 -3.77
C SER A 439 6.33 20.38 -3.49
N ARG A 440 7.43 21.15 -3.51
CA ARG A 440 7.39 22.61 -3.34
C ARG A 440 6.60 23.31 -4.43
N TYR A 441 6.73 22.84 -5.67
CA TYR A 441 6.16 23.52 -6.84
C TYR A 441 4.86 22.88 -7.31
N GLN A 442 4.35 21.89 -6.58
CA GLN A 442 3.18 21.13 -6.98
C GLN A 442 1.92 22.00 -6.91
N SER A 443 1.13 22.03 -7.98
CA SER A 443 -0.18 22.71 -8.02
C SER A 443 -1.25 21.94 -7.24
N THR A 444 -1.22 20.61 -7.39
CA THR A 444 -2.14 19.67 -6.76
C THR A 444 -1.34 18.77 -5.82
N PRO A 445 -1.76 18.56 -4.55
CA PRO A 445 -1.03 17.69 -3.62
C PRO A 445 -0.81 16.28 -4.19
N GLY A 446 0.45 15.87 -4.31
CA GLY A 446 0.83 14.54 -4.80
C GLY A 446 1.16 14.43 -6.28
N VAL A 447 0.98 15.48 -7.08
CA VAL A 447 1.30 15.41 -8.53
C VAL A 447 2.78 15.18 -8.79
N ALA A 448 3.67 15.73 -7.96
CA ALA A 448 5.11 15.50 -8.07
C ALA A 448 5.49 14.04 -7.77
N HIS A 449 4.84 13.44 -6.77
CA HIS A 449 5.00 12.03 -6.42
C HIS A 449 4.46 11.12 -7.52
N ALA A 450 3.31 11.46 -8.11
CA ALA A 450 2.75 10.75 -9.26
C ALA A 450 3.67 10.80 -10.47
N LEU A 451 4.23 11.98 -10.79
CA LEU A 451 5.16 12.16 -11.89
C LEU A 451 6.43 11.34 -11.70
N GLU A 452 6.99 11.31 -10.49
CA GLU A 452 8.17 10.49 -10.18
C GLU A 452 7.90 8.99 -10.42
N LYS A 453 6.71 8.48 -10.04
CA LYS A 453 6.34 7.07 -10.29
C LYS A 453 6.05 6.74 -11.75
N PHE A 454 5.71 7.74 -12.57
CA PHE A 454 5.66 7.60 -14.02
C PHE A 454 7.05 7.41 -14.65
N GLY A 455 8.12 7.75 -13.92
CA GLY A 455 9.49 7.46 -14.33
C GLY A 455 9.67 6.00 -14.74
N PHE A 456 10.31 5.81 -15.90
CA PHE A 456 10.60 4.51 -16.52
C PHE A 456 9.37 3.61 -16.78
N LYS A 457 8.17 4.20 -16.95
CA LYS A 457 6.99 3.48 -17.47
C LYS A 457 7.00 3.50 -19.00
N ASP A 458 5.99 4.05 -19.66
CA ASP A 458 6.01 4.16 -21.12
C ASP A 458 6.47 5.54 -21.57
N THR A 459 7.19 5.57 -22.68
CA THR A 459 7.45 6.76 -23.48
C THR A 459 6.76 6.60 -24.84
N ALA A 460 6.78 7.63 -25.68
CA ALA A 460 6.30 7.48 -27.06
C ALA A 460 7.14 6.47 -27.87
N ALA A 461 8.43 6.34 -27.55
CA ALA A 461 9.38 5.50 -28.29
C ALA A 461 9.53 4.08 -27.71
N ARG A 462 9.30 3.90 -26.41
CA ARG A 462 9.59 2.65 -25.67
C ARG A 462 8.46 2.32 -24.71
N THR A 463 8.03 1.06 -24.71
CA THR A 463 7.17 0.54 -23.64
C THR A 463 8.00 0.27 -22.39
N GLY A 464 7.36 0.28 -21.22
CA GLY A 464 8.04 -0.05 -19.96
C GLY A 464 8.70 -1.43 -20.00
N LEU A 465 8.04 -2.41 -20.62
CA LEU A 465 8.62 -3.76 -20.80
C LEU A 465 9.88 -3.75 -21.66
N ARG A 466 9.89 -2.99 -22.76
CA ARG A 466 11.07 -2.85 -23.62
C ARG A 466 12.22 -2.21 -22.86
N MET A 467 11.94 -1.11 -22.16
CA MET A 467 12.93 -0.39 -21.35
C MET A 467 13.51 -1.26 -20.25
N THR A 468 12.69 -2.04 -19.53
CA THR A 468 13.16 -3.01 -18.52
C THR A 468 14.09 -4.04 -19.14
N ARG A 469 13.67 -4.72 -20.22
CA ARG A 469 14.46 -5.78 -20.84
C ARG A 469 15.79 -5.28 -21.40
N GLU A 470 15.78 -4.16 -22.10
CA GLU A 470 17.00 -3.58 -22.67
C GLU A 470 17.95 -3.10 -21.56
N SER A 471 17.43 -2.47 -20.50
CA SER A 471 18.26 -2.04 -19.37
C SER A 471 18.89 -3.21 -18.62
N GLU A 472 18.11 -4.27 -18.34
CA GLU A 472 18.62 -5.47 -17.67
C GLU A 472 19.63 -6.23 -18.54
N LEU A 473 19.40 -6.30 -19.86
CA LEU A 473 20.34 -6.92 -20.80
C LEU A 473 21.70 -6.21 -20.80
N LEU A 474 21.70 -4.89 -20.65
CA LEU A 474 22.91 -4.06 -20.61
C LEU A 474 23.47 -3.89 -19.19
N GLY A 475 22.89 -4.56 -18.19
CA GLY A 475 23.32 -4.48 -16.79
C GLY A 475 23.06 -3.12 -16.12
N GLY A 476 22.14 -2.32 -16.66
CA GLY A 476 21.77 -1.02 -16.16
C GLY A 476 20.81 -1.08 -14.98
N VAL A 477 21.00 -0.17 -14.02
CA VAL A 477 20.09 0.05 -12.89
C VAL A 477 19.46 1.42 -13.03
N LEU A 478 18.13 1.44 -13.19
CA LEU A 478 17.33 2.65 -13.27
C LEU A 478 16.70 2.95 -11.91
N SER A 479 16.69 4.22 -11.50
CA SER A 479 16.12 4.65 -10.22
C SER A 479 15.58 6.06 -10.28
N THR A 480 14.55 6.31 -9.49
CA THR A 480 13.87 7.60 -9.39
C THR A 480 13.97 8.10 -7.94
N GLN A 481 14.05 9.43 -7.76
CA GLN A 481 14.06 10.06 -6.45
C GLN A 481 13.19 11.31 -6.45
N LEU A 482 12.41 11.48 -5.38
CA LEU A 482 11.57 12.66 -5.14
C LEU A 482 12.11 13.45 -3.95
N HIS A 483 12.35 14.73 -4.17
CA HIS A 483 12.64 15.71 -3.14
C HIS A 483 11.59 16.83 -3.12
N ARG A 484 11.70 17.73 -2.15
CA ARG A 484 10.84 18.92 -2.10
C ARG A 484 11.11 19.87 -3.26
N GLU A 485 12.34 19.91 -3.79
CA GLU A 485 12.76 20.86 -4.85
C GLU A 485 13.29 20.20 -6.13
N SER A 486 13.34 18.87 -6.19
CA SER A 486 13.73 18.15 -7.40
C SER A 486 13.01 16.81 -7.57
N ILE A 487 12.93 16.36 -8.82
CA ILE A 487 12.69 14.97 -9.21
C ILE A 487 13.91 14.52 -10.00
N THR A 488 14.47 13.36 -9.66
CA THR A 488 15.71 12.89 -10.28
C THR A 488 15.52 11.50 -10.88
N TYR A 489 15.92 11.35 -12.15
CA TYR A 489 15.94 10.08 -12.86
C TYR A 489 17.38 9.68 -13.13
N THR A 490 17.81 8.54 -12.56
CA THR A 490 19.20 8.09 -12.60
C THR A 490 19.33 6.73 -13.25
N ALA A 491 20.33 6.58 -14.11
CA ALA A 491 20.79 5.32 -14.66
C ALA A 491 22.24 5.03 -14.24
N GLN A 492 22.53 3.81 -13.80
CA GLN A 492 23.89 3.32 -13.50
C GLN A 492 24.20 2.13 -14.39
N PHE A 493 25.34 2.16 -15.09
CA PHE A 493 25.65 1.19 -16.15
C PHE A 493 27.16 1.12 -16.44
N THR A 494 27.60 0.23 -17.33
CA THR A 494 29.01 0.15 -17.79
C THR A 494 29.29 1.22 -18.86
N LYS A 495 30.49 1.81 -18.86
CA LYS A 495 30.85 2.95 -19.74
C LYS A 495 30.50 2.74 -21.23
N GLU A 496 30.58 1.50 -21.70
CA GLU A 496 30.32 1.06 -23.06
C GLU A 496 28.88 1.34 -23.55
N HIS A 497 27.93 1.45 -22.63
CA HIS A 497 26.50 1.64 -22.93
C HIS A 497 26.02 3.09 -22.76
N LEU A 498 26.94 4.06 -22.69
CA LEU A 498 26.62 5.47 -22.51
C LEU A 498 25.58 6.00 -23.50
N ALA A 499 25.75 5.71 -24.79
CA ALA A 499 24.82 6.17 -25.83
C ALA A 499 23.37 5.71 -25.55
N TYR A 500 23.19 4.45 -25.18
CA TYR A 500 21.87 3.89 -24.89
C TYR A 500 21.19 4.58 -23.70
N PHE A 501 21.91 4.75 -22.58
CA PHE A 501 21.30 5.31 -21.38
C PHE A 501 21.09 6.83 -21.45
N VAL A 502 21.90 7.55 -22.23
CA VAL A 502 21.63 8.97 -22.54
C VAL A 502 20.35 9.09 -23.38
N GLU A 503 20.19 8.25 -24.41
CA GLU A 503 18.97 8.21 -25.23
C GLU A 503 17.74 7.84 -24.40
N LEU A 504 17.83 6.79 -23.58
CA LEU A 504 16.75 6.34 -22.70
C LEU A 504 16.29 7.44 -21.75
N LEU A 505 17.21 8.15 -21.09
CA LEU A 505 16.85 9.25 -20.21
C LEU A 505 16.26 10.44 -20.98
N GLY A 506 16.76 10.70 -22.20
CA GLY A 506 16.19 11.69 -23.12
C GLY A 506 14.73 11.42 -23.46
N ASP A 507 14.40 10.16 -23.77
CA ASP A 507 13.02 9.72 -24.03
C ASP A 507 12.10 9.91 -22.83
N VAL A 508 12.57 9.58 -21.63
CA VAL A 508 11.77 9.64 -20.39
C VAL A 508 11.29 11.07 -20.12
N VAL A 509 12.12 12.08 -20.39
CA VAL A 509 11.76 13.48 -20.15
C VAL A 509 11.20 14.19 -21.38
N SER A 510 11.54 13.79 -22.60
CA SER A 510 11.07 14.46 -23.81
C SER A 510 9.74 13.91 -24.32
N LEU A 511 9.48 12.61 -24.11
CA LEU A 511 8.34 11.90 -24.68
C LEU A 511 7.59 11.03 -23.64
N PRO A 512 7.27 11.54 -22.42
CA PRO A 512 6.58 10.72 -21.41
C PRO A 512 5.17 10.36 -21.88
N LYS A 513 4.83 9.07 -21.82
CA LYS A 513 3.48 8.59 -22.14
C LYS A 513 2.71 8.32 -20.86
N LEU A 514 1.86 9.27 -20.49
CA LEU A 514 0.95 9.19 -19.34
C LEU A 514 -0.24 8.27 -19.65
N SER A 515 0.00 6.98 -19.89
CA SER A 515 -1.04 5.99 -20.19
C SER A 515 -2.05 5.88 -19.03
N PRO A 516 -3.37 5.90 -19.29
CA PRO A 516 -4.38 5.79 -18.23
C PRO A 516 -4.21 4.54 -17.37
N TYR A 517 -3.93 3.39 -17.98
CA TYR A 517 -3.70 2.14 -17.26
C TYR A 517 -2.46 2.19 -16.36
N ASN A 518 -1.36 2.85 -16.77
CA ASN A 518 -0.20 3.01 -15.88
C ASN A 518 -0.53 3.90 -14.69
N LEU A 519 -1.38 4.94 -14.87
CA LEU A 519 -1.85 5.77 -13.77
C LEU A 519 -2.64 4.93 -12.76
N THR A 520 -3.65 4.21 -13.24
CA THR A 520 -4.61 3.49 -12.39
C THR A 520 -4.05 2.20 -11.80
N GLU A 521 -3.28 1.42 -12.56
CA GLU A 521 -2.81 0.09 -12.14
C GLU A 521 -1.45 0.10 -11.45
N LYS A 522 -0.61 1.12 -11.69
CA LYS A 522 0.77 1.15 -11.17
C LYS A 522 1.05 2.38 -10.30
N VAL A 523 0.80 3.57 -10.82
CA VAL A 523 1.21 4.81 -10.16
C VAL A 523 0.38 5.05 -8.90
N ILE A 524 -0.94 5.21 -9.00
CA ILE A 524 -1.81 5.48 -7.83
C ILE A 524 -1.62 4.44 -6.70
N PRO A 525 -1.58 3.12 -6.98
CA PRO A 525 -1.33 2.11 -5.95
C PRO A 525 0.03 2.27 -5.25
N LEU A 526 1.10 2.58 -6.00
CA LEU A 526 2.42 2.82 -5.43
C LEU A 526 2.44 4.09 -4.56
N LEU A 527 1.75 5.16 -4.97
CA LEU A 527 1.63 6.38 -4.18
C LEU A 527 0.97 6.09 -2.83
N ARG A 528 -0.17 5.39 -2.87
CA ARG A 528 -0.91 5.00 -1.67
C ARG A 528 -0.06 4.14 -0.75
N LEU A 529 0.60 3.11 -1.28
CA LEU A 529 1.47 2.22 -0.52
C LEU A 529 2.62 2.98 0.17
N GLU A 530 3.33 3.83 -0.57
CA GLU A 530 4.45 4.59 -0.01
C GLU A 530 3.99 5.60 1.03
N SER A 531 2.87 6.29 0.79
CA SER A 531 2.33 7.23 1.76
C SER A 531 1.80 6.52 3.01
N GLU A 532 1.07 5.41 2.89
CA GLU A 532 0.64 4.61 4.04
C GLU A 532 1.82 4.11 4.87
N ALA A 533 2.87 3.59 4.23
CA ALA A 533 4.10 3.16 4.90
C ALA A 533 4.81 4.33 5.60
N ALA A 534 4.84 5.51 4.97
CA ALA A 534 5.41 6.71 5.54
C ALA A 534 4.59 7.22 6.74
N GLN A 535 3.26 7.20 6.65
CA GLN A 535 2.34 7.55 7.73
C GLN A 535 2.40 6.54 8.89
N ALA A 536 2.76 5.28 8.64
CA ALA A 536 2.99 4.32 9.72
C ALA A 536 4.25 4.64 10.55
N ASN A 537 5.20 5.43 10.01
CA ASN A 537 6.43 5.81 10.68
C ASN A 537 6.24 7.12 11.49
N PRO A 538 6.29 7.07 12.85
CA PRO A 538 6.09 8.27 13.68
C PRO A 538 7.13 9.37 13.47
N LEU A 539 8.38 8.99 13.11
CA LEU A 539 9.43 9.96 12.83
C LEU A 539 9.17 10.69 11.50
N HIS A 540 8.69 9.98 10.48
CA HIS A 540 8.30 10.59 9.21
C HIS A 540 7.14 11.56 9.43
N LYS A 541 6.10 11.15 10.17
CA LYS A 541 5.00 12.04 10.59
C LYS A 541 5.53 13.31 11.28
N ALA A 542 6.45 13.16 12.23
CA ALA A 542 7.03 14.29 12.93
C ALA A 542 7.74 15.26 11.98
N PHE A 543 8.52 14.72 11.02
CA PHE A 543 9.20 15.53 10.02
C PHE A 543 8.25 16.21 9.05
N GLU A 544 7.24 15.52 8.51
CA GLU A 544 6.29 16.17 7.59
C GLU A 544 5.48 17.27 8.31
N THR A 545 4.99 17.00 9.52
CA THR A 545 4.28 18.01 10.32
C THR A 545 5.19 19.20 10.67
N VAL A 546 6.49 18.98 10.97
CA VAL A 546 7.37 20.12 11.31
C VAL A 546 7.66 21.00 10.09
N HIS A 547 7.73 20.43 8.88
CA HIS A 547 7.83 21.21 7.64
C HIS A 547 6.55 22.01 7.38
N GLN A 548 5.37 21.41 7.58
CA GLN A 548 4.08 22.09 7.46
C GLN A 548 3.98 23.29 8.42
N LEU A 549 4.40 23.13 9.67
CA LEU A 549 4.46 24.23 10.64
C LEU A 549 5.48 25.30 10.24
N ALA A 550 6.68 24.87 9.84
CA ALA A 550 7.77 25.78 9.49
C ALA A 550 7.40 26.67 8.29
N PHE A 551 6.84 26.11 7.21
CA PHE A 551 6.73 26.79 5.93
C PHE A 551 5.31 26.98 5.40
N ARG A 552 4.31 26.23 5.91
CA ARG A 552 2.87 26.24 5.55
C ARG A 552 2.52 25.88 4.10
N ARG A 553 3.25 26.42 3.12
CA ARG A 553 3.11 26.19 1.67
C ARG A 553 4.51 26.01 1.07
N GLY A 554 4.59 25.60 -0.19
CA GLY A 554 5.89 25.38 -0.84
C GLY A 554 6.63 24.25 -0.15
N LEU A 555 7.72 24.55 0.58
CA LEU A 555 8.44 23.54 1.36
C LEU A 555 7.60 22.88 2.47
N GLY A 556 6.49 23.51 2.86
CA GLY A 556 5.50 22.94 3.79
C GLY A 556 4.56 21.92 3.14
N ASN A 557 4.54 21.81 1.81
CA ASN A 557 3.75 20.81 1.12
C ASN A 557 4.29 19.40 1.44
N GLU A 558 3.38 18.44 1.52
CA GLU A 558 3.71 17.03 1.79
C GLU A 558 4.55 16.45 0.67
N LEU A 559 5.57 15.68 1.04
CA LEU A 559 6.43 14.99 0.09
C LEU A 559 5.73 13.79 -0.56
N LEU A 560 5.04 12.97 0.25
CA LEU A 560 4.37 11.74 -0.17
C LEU A 560 2.87 11.83 0.10
N SER A 561 2.08 12.14 -0.93
CA SER A 561 0.64 12.38 -0.78
C SER A 561 -0.14 11.07 -0.56
N GLY A 562 -0.96 11.04 0.49
CA GLY A 562 -1.75 9.86 0.93
C GLY A 562 -3.01 9.56 0.13
N GLY A 563 -3.13 10.08 -1.08
CA GLY A 563 -4.32 9.89 -1.92
C GLY A 563 -5.57 10.63 -1.44
N SER A 564 -5.49 11.41 -0.35
CA SER A 564 -6.59 12.27 0.12
C SER A 564 -7.01 13.31 -0.93
N TYR A 565 -6.10 13.62 -1.86
CA TYR A 565 -6.37 14.42 -3.05
C TYR A 565 -6.15 13.52 -4.28
N PRO A 566 -7.20 13.21 -5.06
CA PRO A 566 -7.03 12.40 -6.26
C PRO A 566 -6.18 13.17 -7.28
N VAL A 567 -5.09 12.54 -7.73
CA VAL A 567 -4.25 13.09 -8.79
C VAL A 567 -4.76 12.60 -10.14
N SER A 568 -5.23 13.51 -10.99
CA SER A 568 -5.69 13.16 -12.33
C SER A 568 -4.53 13.09 -13.33
N ARG A 569 -4.76 12.44 -14.47
CA ARG A 569 -3.81 12.46 -15.59
C ARG A 569 -3.54 13.87 -16.09
N GLU A 570 -4.54 14.75 -16.07
CA GLU A 570 -4.39 16.14 -16.52
C GLU A 570 -3.54 16.95 -15.55
N ASP A 571 -3.67 16.73 -14.24
CA ASP A 571 -2.76 17.34 -13.25
C ASP A 571 -1.30 16.99 -13.56
N ILE A 572 -1.03 15.70 -13.84
CA ILE A 572 0.33 15.23 -14.17
C ILE A 572 0.78 15.83 -15.49
N ALA A 573 -0.06 15.88 -16.51
CA ALA A 573 0.27 16.48 -17.80
C ALA A 573 0.59 17.98 -17.68
N ASN A 574 -0.19 18.72 -16.89
CA ASN A 574 0.05 20.13 -16.57
C ASN A 574 1.41 20.30 -15.86
N TYR A 575 1.69 19.44 -14.89
CA TYR A 575 2.95 19.49 -14.15
C TYR A 575 4.16 19.12 -15.01
N VAL A 576 4.02 18.17 -15.95
CA VAL A 576 5.03 17.86 -16.97
C VAL A 576 5.32 19.08 -17.83
N ARG A 577 4.29 19.79 -18.32
CA ARG A 577 4.47 21.01 -19.14
C ARG A 577 5.21 22.13 -18.40
N GLN A 578 5.10 22.19 -17.07
CA GLN A 578 5.83 23.16 -16.24
C GLN A 578 7.27 22.74 -15.92
N THR A 579 7.52 21.44 -15.73
CA THR A 579 8.79 20.94 -15.17
C THR A 579 9.74 20.36 -16.21
N PHE A 580 9.24 19.71 -17.28
CA PHE A 580 10.08 19.04 -18.29
C PHE A 580 10.48 20.01 -19.39
N THR A 581 11.14 21.10 -19.00
CA THR A 581 11.63 22.16 -19.88
C THR A 581 13.14 22.33 -19.74
N ARG A 582 13.80 22.86 -20.77
CA ARG A 582 15.27 23.01 -20.80
C ARG A 582 15.81 23.79 -19.59
N GLU A 583 15.12 24.85 -19.17
CA GLU A 583 15.56 25.71 -18.07
C GLU A 583 15.48 25.02 -16.70
N ASN A 584 14.62 23.99 -16.59
CA ASN A 584 14.37 23.24 -15.37
C ASN A 584 15.15 21.92 -15.31
N ILE A 585 15.92 21.56 -16.33
CA ILE A 585 16.64 20.29 -16.39
C ILE A 585 18.16 20.50 -16.35
N ALA A 586 18.82 19.76 -15.48
CA ALA A 586 20.27 19.60 -15.49
C ALA A 586 20.64 18.12 -15.65
N ILE A 587 21.65 17.84 -16.46
CA ILE A 587 22.15 16.49 -16.72
C ILE A 587 23.51 16.36 -16.04
N VAL A 588 23.65 15.40 -15.12
CA VAL A 588 24.87 15.20 -14.36
C VAL A 588 25.37 13.78 -14.56
N ALA A 589 26.61 13.63 -15.02
CA ALA A 589 27.27 12.35 -15.25
C ALA A 589 28.56 12.20 -14.41
N SER A 590 28.77 11.04 -13.81
CA SER A 590 30.04 10.63 -13.20
C SER A 590 30.54 9.34 -13.84
N GLY A 591 31.83 9.29 -14.16
CA GLY A 591 32.45 8.20 -14.89
C GLY A 591 32.15 8.23 -16.39
N ALA A 592 32.09 9.41 -17.02
CA ALA A 592 31.89 9.54 -18.46
C ALA A 592 32.72 10.70 -19.06
N ASN A 593 33.08 10.57 -20.34
CA ASN A 593 33.81 11.61 -21.06
C ASN A 593 32.89 12.82 -21.33
N ALA A 594 33.38 14.02 -21.02
CA ALA A 594 32.61 15.25 -21.15
C ALA A 594 32.12 15.51 -22.58
N SER A 595 33.00 15.41 -23.57
CA SER A 595 32.68 15.68 -24.98
C SER A 595 31.67 14.68 -25.54
N GLU A 596 31.77 13.41 -25.14
CA GLU A 596 30.84 12.38 -25.58
C GLU A 596 29.43 12.58 -24.99
N VAL A 597 29.34 12.87 -23.68
CA VAL A 597 28.06 13.18 -23.03
C VAL A 597 27.43 14.42 -23.67
N GLN A 598 28.19 15.50 -23.88
CA GLN A 598 27.68 16.72 -24.50
C GLN A 598 27.13 16.46 -25.91
N ARG A 599 27.84 15.65 -26.73
CA ARG A 599 27.36 15.26 -28.06
C ARG A 599 26.06 14.48 -28.00
N LEU A 600 25.98 13.46 -27.14
CA LEU A 600 24.78 12.63 -26.98
C LEU A 600 23.60 13.42 -26.41
N VAL A 601 23.85 14.33 -25.47
CA VAL A 601 22.82 15.22 -24.92
C VAL A 601 22.26 16.14 -26.00
N ALA A 602 23.12 16.73 -26.83
CA ALA A 602 22.69 17.59 -27.94
C ALA A 602 21.75 16.85 -28.90
N GLU A 603 22.00 15.56 -29.14
CA GLU A 603 21.22 14.70 -30.03
C GLU A 603 19.91 14.21 -29.38
N CYS A 604 19.99 13.61 -28.19
CA CYS A 604 18.87 12.92 -27.56
C CYS A 604 17.87 13.86 -26.87
N PHE A 605 18.27 15.07 -26.50
CA PHE A 605 17.42 16.05 -25.78
C PHE A 605 17.00 17.23 -26.67
N GLN A 606 17.17 17.13 -28.00
CA GLN A 606 16.80 18.21 -28.94
C GLN A 606 15.29 18.55 -28.95
N ASN A 607 14.43 17.61 -28.56
CA ASN A 607 12.98 17.78 -28.56
C ASN A 607 12.42 18.33 -27.25
N LEU A 608 13.26 18.61 -26.24
CA LEU A 608 12.78 19.22 -25.01
C LEU A 608 12.24 20.64 -25.27
N PRO A 609 11.03 20.95 -24.77
CA PRO A 609 10.47 22.29 -24.86
C PRO A 609 11.25 23.29 -24.00
N SER A 610 11.14 24.56 -24.36
CA SER A 610 11.68 25.67 -23.58
C SER A 610 10.52 26.53 -23.08
N THR A 611 10.68 27.08 -21.87
CA THR A 611 9.78 28.12 -21.33
C THR A 611 9.97 29.47 -22.03
N THR A 612 10.92 29.58 -22.96
CA THR A 612 11.17 30.77 -23.77
C THR A 612 11.29 30.43 -25.26
N VAL A 613 10.74 31.27 -26.12
CA VAL A 613 10.95 31.21 -27.57
C VAL A 613 11.39 32.60 -28.02
N ASP A 614 12.57 32.70 -28.65
CA ASP A 614 13.17 33.97 -29.08
C ASP A 614 13.29 35.02 -27.96
N GLY A 615 13.58 34.59 -26.72
CA GLY A 615 13.73 35.45 -25.55
C GLY A 615 12.41 35.98 -24.97
N LYS A 616 11.26 35.53 -25.48
CA LYS A 616 9.92 35.81 -24.92
C LYS A 616 9.38 34.56 -24.21
N PRO A 617 8.52 34.70 -23.19
CA PRO A 617 7.86 33.56 -22.58
C PRO A 617 7.14 32.73 -23.66
N ALA A 618 7.46 31.43 -23.74
CA ALA A 618 6.64 30.49 -24.47
C ALA A 618 5.23 30.57 -23.86
N THR A 619 4.21 30.65 -24.70
CA THR A 619 2.80 30.87 -24.32
C THR A 619 2.24 29.79 -23.37
N GLU A 620 0.92 29.84 -23.07
CA GLU A 620 0.15 28.93 -22.18
C GLU A 620 0.51 27.42 -22.24
N ALA A 621 1.13 26.94 -23.33
CA ALA A 621 1.52 25.55 -23.51
C ALA A 621 2.61 25.06 -22.54
N TYR A 622 3.61 25.89 -22.20
CA TYR A 622 4.73 25.53 -21.30
C TYR A 622 5.01 26.68 -20.31
N PRO A 623 4.14 26.88 -19.31
CA PRO A 623 4.29 27.98 -18.37
C PRO A 623 5.52 27.79 -17.47
N ALA A 624 6.14 28.90 -17.11
CA ALA A 624 7.26 28.89 -16.17
C ALA A 624 6.85 28.31 -14.81
N LEU A 625 7.76 27.57 -14.18
CA LEU A 625 7.52 26.99 -12.87
C LEU A 625 7.43 28.11 -11.81
N GLU A 626 6.24 28.32 -11.25
CA GLU A 626 6.05 29.33 -10.21
C GLU A 626 6.60 28.85 -8.87
N GLY A 627 7.62 29.53 -8.35
CA GLY A 627 8.18 29.30 -7.03
C GLY A 627 7.84 30.46 -6.09
N VAL A 628 7.02 30.20 -5.06
CA VAL A 628 6.81 31.19 -3.99
C VAL A 628 8.05 31.21 -3.09
N ALA A 629 8.58 32.41 -2.82
CA ALA A 629 9.67 32.59 -1.86
C ALA A 629 9.27 32.03 -0.49
N THR A 630 10.13 31.20 0.09
CA THR A 630 9.81 30.52 1.35
C THR A 630 9.79 31.51 2.51
N LYS A 631 8.78 31.39 3.38
CA LYS A 631 8.74 32.10 4.68
C LYS A 631 8.66 31.10 5.82
N TYR A 632 9.46 31.33 6.86
CA TYR A 632 9.39 30.55 8.10
C TYR A 632 8.38 31.17 9.09
N PHE A 633 7.59 30.33 9.76
CA PHE A 633 6.52 30.77 10.68
C PHE A 633 6.65 30.28 12.13
N GLY A 634 7.22 29.11 12.37
CA GLY A 634 7.24 28.47 13.69
C GLY A 634 5.86 27.99 14.16
N GLY A 635 5.80 27.38 15.34
CA GLY A 635 4.57 26.89 15.96
C GLY A 635 4.76 25.59 16.73
N GLU A 636 3.69 25.05 17.31
CA GLU A 636 3.70 23.74 17.95
C GLU A 636 2.55 22.88 17.40
N ALA A 637 2.80 21.60 17.14
CA ALA A 637 1.77 20.60 16.87
C ALA A 637 2.03 19.31 17.66
N ARG A 638 0.94 18.59 17.93
CA ARG A 638 0.97 17.36 18.74
C ARG A 638 0.17 16.29 18.02
N VAL A 639 0.82 15.19 17.68
CA VAL A 639 0.24 14.07 16.91
C VAL A 639 0.07 12.89 17.84
N ALA A 640 -1.19 12.58 18.17
CA ALA A 640 -1.53 11.46 19.04
C ALA A 640 -1.24 10.12 18.35
N THR A 641 -0.46 9.25 19.01
CA THR A 641 -0.26 7.86 18.58
C THR A 641 -0.19 6.93 19.80
N ASN A 642 -0.49 5.65 19.59
CA ASN A 642 -0.41 4.62 20.64
C ASN A 642 1.01 4.04 20.83
N SER A 643 2.04 4.66 20.24
CA SER A 643 3.42 4.21 20.35
C SER A 643 3.95 4.32 21.79
N ASN A 644 4.76 3.35 22.21
CA ASN A 644 5.48 3.41 23.48
C ASN A 644 6.74 4.30 23.42
N ILE A 645 7.28 4.49 22.21
CA ILE A 645 8.33 5.47 21.93
C ILE A 645 7.67 6.75 21.43
N ALA A 646 7.91 7.84 22.14
CA ALA A 646 7.48 9.17 21.74
C ALA A 646 8.62 9.89 21.03
N HIS A 647 8.25 10.75 20.09
CA HIS A 647 9.17 11.57 19.32
C HIS A 647 8.94 13.04 19.65
N PHE A 648 10.03 13.79 19.79
CA PHE A 648 10.04 15.24 19.92
C PHE A 648 10.97 15.80 18.85
N VAL A 649 10.47 16.74 18.05
CA VAL A 649 11.25 17.43 17.02
C VAL A 649 11.15 18.91 17.28
N ALA A 650 12.28 19.56 17.54
CA ALA A 650 12.38 21.02 17.55
C ALA A 650 13.18 21.46 16.33
N ALA A 651 12.52 22.22 15.45
CA ALA A 651 13.12 22.72 14.22
C ALA A 651 13.14 24.25 14.20
N PHE A 652 14.19 24.80 13.61
CA PHE A 652 14.52 26.22 13.61
C PHE A 652 14.91 26.66 12.19
N PRO A 653 14.85 27.96 11.87
CA PRO A 653 15.37 28.48 10.61
C PRO A 653 16.86 28.16 10.46
N GLY A 654 17.21 27.38 9.44
CA GLY A 654 18.58 27.09 9.05
C GLY A 654 19.12 28.07 7.99
N ALA A 655 20.13 27.64 7.24
CA ALA A 655 20.63 28.36 6.07
C ALA A 655 20.24 27.67 4.76
N SER A 656 20.20 28.44 3.68
CA SER A 656 20.06 27.89 2.33
C SER A 656 21.29 27.06 1.94
N ASN A 657 21.18 26.38 0.80
CA ASN A 657 22.26 25.60 0.21
C ASN A 657 23.39 26.45 -0.39
N LYS A 658 23.31 27.79 -0.30
CA LYS A 658 24.39 28.68 -0.77
C LYS A 658 25.49 28.76 0.28
N ILE A 659 26.72 28.50 -0.16
CA ILE A 659 27.92 28.58 0.70
C ILE A 659 28.02 29.95 1.40
N SER A 660 27.64 31.03 0.71
CA SER A 660 27.70 32.40 1.23
C SER A 660 26.64 32.73 2.30
N GLU A 661 25.65 31.87 2.54
CA GLU A 661 24.52 32.14 3.44
C GLU A 661 24.60 31.39 4.79
N GLY A 662 25.78 30.88 5.15
CA GLY A 662 26.03 30.31 6.48
C GLY A 662 25.73 28.81 6.61
N GLY A 663 25.65 28.09 5.48
CA GLY A 663 25.35 26.65 5.47
C GLY A 663 26.45 25.78 6.10
N ALA A 664 27.71 26.22 6.04
CA ALA A 664 28.85 25.51 6.63
C ALA A 664 28.77 25.49 8.16
N GLU A 665 28.42 26.62 8.77
CA GLU A 665 28.30 26.80 10.21
C GLU A 665 27.21 25.90 10.80
N TYR A 666 26.02 25.85 10.17
CA TYR A 666 24.95 24.95 10.61
C TYR A 666 25.29 23.47 10.38
N THR A 667 26.04 23.15 9.33
CA THR A 667 26.49 21.78 9.09
C THR A 667 27.51 21.33 10.14
N VAL A 668 28.45 22.20 10.50
CA VAL A 668 29.40 21.94 11.60
C VAL A 668 28.64 21.87 12.94
N LEU A 669 27.68 22.76 13.20
CA LEU A 669 26.85 22.72 14.41
C LEU A 669 26.07 21.39 14.53
N ALA A 670 25.45 20.91 13.45
CA ALA A 670 24.75 19.62 13.46
C ALA A 670 25.70 18.45 13.80
N ASN A 671 26.93 18.46 13.26
CA ASN A 671 27.95 17.45 13.55
C ASN A 671 28.58 17.59 14.95
N LEU A 672 28.62 18.81 15.49
CA LEU A 672 29.03 19.12 16.86
C LEU A 672 28.03 18.52 17.85
N LEU A 673 26.74 18.83 17.69
CA LEU A 673 25.66 18.30 18.53
C LEU A 673 25.55 16.76 18.38
N GLY A 674 25.70 16.27 17.15
CA GLY A 674 25.83 14.85 16.82
C GLY A 674 24.58 14.05 17.17
N GLY A 675 24.79 12.91 17.85
CA GLY A 675 23.73 12.05 18.38
C GLY A 675 23.74 10.61 17.83
N THR A 676 24.14 10.44 16.58
CA THR A 676 24.38 9.10 16.01
C THR A 676 25.80 8.65 16.36
N PRO A 677 25.99 7.54 17.09
CA PRO A 677 27.32 7.04 17.42
C PRO A 677 28.02 6.51 16.16
N ALA A 678 29.28 6.90 15.98
CA ALA A 678 30.12 6.40 14.89
C ALA A 678 30.54 4.93 15.10
N VAL A 679 30.44 4.42 16.32
CA VAL A 679 30.81 3.04 16.70
C VAL A 679 29.54 2.31 17.15
N LYS A 680 29.23 1.21 16.47
CA LYS A 680 27.97 0.44 16.61
C LYS A 680 27.56 0.09 18.05
N TYR A 681 28.53 -0.14 18.94
CA TYR A 681 28.30 -0.57 20.33
C TYR A 681 28.71 0.49 21.35
N SER A 682 28.87 1.74 20.91
CA SER A 682 29.10 2.89 21.77
C SER A 682 27.84 3.73 21.79
N ASP A 683 27.55 4.36 22.92
CA ASP A 683 26.53 5.40 23.00
C ASP A 683 26.97 6.68 22.27
N GLY A 684 28.27 6.82 21.98
CA GLY A 684 28.86 8.01 21.40
C GLY A 684 29.26 9.03 22.48
N ALA A 685 30.00 10.06 22.07
CA ALA A 685 30.50 11.11 22.96
C ALA A 685 29.95 12.51 22.64
N SER A 686 29.14 12.65 21.58
CA SER A 686 28.55 13.94 21.22
C SER A 686 27.50 14.37 22.26
N PRO A 687 27.23 15.67 22.43
CA PRO A 687 26.26 16.18 23.40
C PRO A 687 24.89 15.48 23.35
N LEU A 688 24.36 15.22 22.14
CA LEU A 688 23.07 14.53 21.98
C LEU A 688 23.12 13.00 22.20
N ALA A 689 24.30 12.38 22.19
CA ALA A 689 24.47 10.94 22.39
C ALA A 689 24.34 10.54 23.88
N VAL A 690 24.76 11.43 24.78
CA VAL A 690 24.84 11.17 26.23
C VAL A 690 23.50 11.49 26.96
N GLY A 691 22.44 11.79 26.20
CA GLY A 691 21.22 12.44 26.70
C GLY A 691 20.08 11.51 27.15
N GLY A 692 19.96 11.27 28.46
CA GLY A 692 18.65 11.31 29.15
C GLY A 692 17.67 10.15 28.98
N GLY A 693 18.12 8.98 28.49
CA GLY A 693 17.28 7.77 28.41
C GLY A 693 16.50 7.60 27.10
N GLY A 694 17.00 8.21 26.01
CA GLY A 694 16.49 8.07 24.64
C GLY A 694 17.61 8.25 23.60
N ARG A 695 17.24 8.26 22.31
CA ARG A 695 18.15 8.55 21.18
C ARG A 695 17.84 9.94 20.64
N ALA A 696 18.84 10.79 20.50
CA ALA A 696 18.69 12.10 19.89
C ALA A 696 19.70 12.31 18.77
N PHE A 697 19.37 13.16 17.79
CA PHE A 697 20.32 13.61 16.76
C PHE A 697 19.94 14.97 16.20
N ALA A 698 20.93 15.69 15.68
CA ALA A 698 20.74 16.94 14.95
C ALA A 698 20.84 16.74 13.44
N THR A 699 20.09 17.52 12.67
CA THR A 699 20.14 17.55 11.20
C THR A 699 19.98 18.97 10.68
N ASN A 700 20.56 19.24 9.52
CA ASN A 700 20.42 20.51 8.79
C ASN A 700 19.93 20.20 7.37
N LEU A 701 18.70 20.60 7.06
CA LEU A 701 18.15 20.49 5.72
C LEU A 701 18.26 21.83 5.02
N ALA A 702 19.08 21.91 3.98
CA ALA A 702 19.28 23.12 3.19
C ALA A 702 18.49 23.05 1.87
N TYR A 703 17.75 24.12 1.57
CA TYR A 703 16.97 24.32 0.36
C TYR A 703 17.50 25.53 -0.42
N SER A 704 16.94 25.80 -1.60
CA SER A 704 17.40 26.89 -2.48
C SER A 704 17.36 28.29 -1.85
N ASP A 705 16.36 28.57 -1.01
CA ASP A 705 16.12 29.88 -0.38
C ASP A 705 15.82 29.82 1.13
N ALA A 706 15.94 28.64 1.74
CA ALA A 706 15.65 28.43 3.16
C ALA A 706 16.44 27.24 3.72
N GLY A 707 16.47 27.13 5.05
CA GLY A 707 16.99 25.95 5.74
C GLY A 707 16.11 25.55 6.92
N LEU A 708 16.22 24.30 7.34
CA LEU A 708 15.55 23.77 8.51
C LEU A 708 16.55 22.98 9.35
N PHE A 709 17.00 23.59 10.45
CA PHE A 709 17.85 22.93 11.43
C PHE A 709 16.98 22.26 12.47
N SER A 710 17.13 20.95 12.69
CA SER A 710 16.24 20.19 13.57
C SER A 710 17.02 19.34 14.57
N VAL A 711 16.55 19.33 15.81
CA VAL A 711 16.95 18.35 16.82
C VAL A 711 15.79 17.39 17.02
N VAL A 712 16.07 16.11 16.83
CA VAL A 712 15.12 15.01 16.95
C VAL A 712 15.47 14.20 18.18
N VAL A 713 14.46 13.88 18.98
CA VAL A 713 14.57 13.02 20.15
C VAL A 713 13.53 11.91 20.06
N ALA A 714 13.94 10.68 20.27
CA ALA A 714 13.08 9.51 20.38
C ALA A 714 13.36 8.80 21.71
N ALA A 715 12.37 8.73 22.57
CA ALA A 715 12.52 8.15 23.91
C ALA A 715 11.23 7.46 24.37
N PRO A 716 11.28 6.53 25.33
CA PRO A 716 10.08 6.12 26.06
C PRO A 716 9.34 7.36 26.60
N THR A 717 8.00 7.30 26.60
CA THR A 717 7.15 8.46 26.96
C THR A 717 7.56 9.14 28.27
N GLU A 718 7.87 8.35 29.30
CA GLU A 718 8.24 8.85 30.63
C GLU A 718 9.63 9.54 30.66
N ASN A 719 10.52 9.21 29.73
CA ASN A 719 11.87 9.78 29.63
C ASN A 719 11.97 10.95 28.65
N LEU A 720 10.93 11.20 27.82
CA LEU A 720 11.00 12.16 26.74
C LEU A 720 11.28 13.58 27.24
N ARG A 721 10.68 14.00 28.36
CA ARG A 721 10.91 15.34 28.95
C ARG A 721 12.38 15.56 29.28
N ASN A 722 13.01 14.59 29.96
CA ASN A 722 14.42 14.67 30.32
C ASN A 722 15.32 14.66 29.08
N ALA A 723 15.07 13.76 28.12
CA ALA A 723 15.85 13.67 26.90
C ALA A 723 15.73 14.94 26.04
N ALA A 724 14.52 15.48 25.87
CA ALA A 724 14.26 16.71 25.11
C ALA A 724 14.88 17.94 25.78
N SER A 725 14.76 18.09 27.10
CA SER A 725 15.39 19.19 27.83
C SER A 725 16.92 19.17 27.69
N LYS A 726 17.55 17.99 27.84
CA LYS A 726 19.00 17.84 27.61
C LYS A 726 19.41 18.16 26.17
N ALA A 727 18.59 17.78 25.20
CA ALA A 727 18.85 18.05 23.79
C ALA A 727 18.80 19.55 23.47
N LEU A 728 17.82 20.28 23.99
CA LEU A 728 17.74 21.74 23.86
C LEU A 728 18.85 22.45 24.64
N MET A 729 19.21 21.95 25.82
CA MET A 729 20.32 22.49 26.61
C MET A 729 21.66 22.34 25.88
N SER A 730 21.83 21.30 25.07
CA SER A 730 23.03 21.12 24.24
C SER A 730 23.19 22.23 23.18
N ILE A 731 22.08 22.77 22.65
CA ILE A 731 22.11 23.96 21.76
C ILE A 731 22.53 25.20 22.56
N LYS A 732 21.98 25.36 23.78
CA LYS A 732 22.31 26.47 24.70
C LYS A 732 23.78 26.46 25.11
N ASP A 733 24.34 25.29 25.36
CA ASP A 733 25.75 25.12 25.71
C ASP A 733 26.64 25.43 24.50
N ALA A 734 26.28 24.95 23.31
CA ALA A 734 26.99 25.28 22.06
C ALA A 734 26.96 26.79 21.73
N ALA A 735 25.91 27.51 22.13
CA ALA A 735 25.84 28.96 21.99
C ALA A 735 26.76 29.71 22.97
N ARG A 736 27.12 29.10 24.11
CA ARG A 736 27.98 29.72 25.14
C ARG A 736 29.45 29.43 24.93
N ASN A 737 29.78 28.16 24.64
CA ASN A 737 31.15 27.72 24.54
C ASN A 737 31.26 26.52 23.58
N VAL A 738 32.30 26.54 22.76
CA VAL A 738 32.67 25.42 21.89
C VAL A 738 34.18 25.23 22.06
N SER A 739 34.59 24.06 22.56
CA SER A 739 36.01 23.77 22.75
C SER A 739 36.71 23.60 21.39
N ALA A 740 38.02 23.88 21.34
CA ALA A 740 38.80 23.70 20.12
C ALA A 740 38.81 22.25 19.64
N ASP A 741 38.81 21.29 20.58
CA ASP A 741 38.79 19.86 20.27
C ASP A 741 37.43 19.43 19.71
N ASP A 742 36.32 19.91 20.28
CA ASP A 742 34.97 19.60 19.78
C ASP A 742 34.72 20.21 18.41
N LEU A 743 35.18 21.45 18.18
CA LEU A 743 35.11 22.10 16.88
C LEU A 743 35.89 21.30 15.83
N LYS A 744 37.13 20.93 16.15
CA LYS A 744 37.98 20.13 15.25
C LYS A 744 37.34 18.78 14.93
N MET A 745 36.77 18.11 15.93
CA MET A 745 36.01 16.88 15.72
C MET A 745 34.82 17.11 14.80
N ALA A 746 34.01 18.14 15.04
CA ALA A 746 32.81 18.46 14.27
C ALA A 746 33.14 18.76 12.80
N ILE A 747 34.19 19.56 12.55
CA ILE A 747 34.69 19.85 11.20
C ILE A 747 35.14 18.55 10.52
N ASN A 748 35.93 17.71 11.19
CA ASN A 748 36.37 16.44 10.61
C ASN A 748 35.21 15.51 10.25
N LYS A 749 34.18 15.44 11.10
CA LYS A 749 32.96 14.67 10.81
C LYS A 749 32.20 15.23 9.61
N ALA A 750 32.00 16.55 9.56
CA ALA A 750 31.33 17.22 8.45
C ALA A 750 32.09 17.02 7.12
N LYS A 751 33.42 17.18 7.14
CA LYS A 751 34.28 16.94 5.97
C LYS A 751 34.17 15.49 5.50
N PHE A 752 34.25 14.52 6.41
CA PHE A 752 34.09 13.11 6.07
C PHE A 752 32.71 12.83 5.45
N ALA A 753 31.63 13.40 6.00
CA ALA A 753 30.28 13.23 5.47
C ALA A 753 30.16 13.77 4.04
N VAL A 754 30.67 14.97 3.76
CA VAL A 754 30.65 15.58 2.41
C VAL A 754 31.49 14.78 1.41
N LEU A 755 32.71 14.38 1.81
CA LEU A 755 33.59 13.58 0.95
C LEU A 755 32.99 12.21 0.64
N SER A 756 32.49 11.51 1.66
CA SER A 756 31.88 10.18 1.50
C SER A 756 30.59 10.23 0.66
N ALA A 757 29.77 11.28 0.80
CA ALA A 757 28.60 11.47 -0.06
C ALA A 757 28.98 11.64 -1.54
N ASN A 758 30.10 12.32 -1.81
CA ASN A 758 30.60 12.57 -3.17
C ASN A 758 31.30 11.35 -3.81
N GLU A 759 31.79 10.40 -3.01
CA GLU A 759 32.27 9.09 -3.48
C GLU A 759 31.10 8.24 -4.04
N GLY A 760 29.88 8.44 -3.52
CA GLY A 760 28.68 7.80 -4.03
C GLY A 760 28.33 8.29 -5.43
N ARG A 761 28.51 7.44 -6.45
CA ARG A 761 28.34 7.84 -7.86
C ARG A 761 26.93 8.32 -8.23
N ALA A 762 25.89 7.80 -7.59
CA ALA A 762 24.51 8.20 -7.84
C ALA A 762 24.02 9.24 -6.83
N SER A 763 24.31 9.03 -5.53
CA SER A 763 23.82 9.86 -4.43
C SER A 763 24.32 11.31 -4.47
N GLY A 764 25.49 11.57 -5.07
CA GLY A 764 26.02 12.92 -5.23
C GLY A 764 25.39 13.72 -6.37
N LEU A 765 24.84 13.05 -7.40
CA LEU A 765 24.46 13.71 -8.66
C LEU A 765 23.26 14.66 -8.51
N ASP A 766 22.27 14.30 -7.68
CA ASP A 766 21.13 15.19 -7.38
C ASP A 766 21.60 16.52 -6.79
N SER A 767 22.50 16.47 -5.79
CA SER A 767 23.00 17.68 -5.13
C SER A 767 23.75 18.62 -6.08
N VAL A 768 24.54 18.05 -7.01
CA VAL A 768 25.25 18.81 -8.04
C VAL A 768 24.27 19.38 -9.06
N GLY A 769 23.29 18.60 -9.51
CA GLY A 769 22.28 19.05 -10.46
C GLY A 769 21.43 20.19 -9.92
N ARG A 770 20.97 20.10 -8.67
CA ARG A 770 20.25 21.18 -7.98
C ARG A 770 21.11 22.43 -7.84
N ALA A 771 22.38 22.27 -7.46
CA ALA A 771 23.30 23.41 -7.37
C ALA A 771 23.48 24.12 -8.72
N ILE A 772 23.54 23.38 -9.82
CA ILE A 772 23.65 23.92 -11.18
C ILE A 772 22.36 24.61 -11.64
N LEU A 773 21.21 24.00 -11.35
CA LEU A 773 19.90 24.58 -11.64
C LEU A 773 19.74 25.93 -10.93
N GLU A 774 20.20 26.03 -9.68
CA GLU A 774 19.97 27.18 -8.81
C GLU A 774 21.03 28.27 -9.02
N ASN A 775 22.32 27.90 -9.04
CA ASN A 775 23.45 28.82 -9.03
C ASN A 775 24.17 28.94 -10.38
N GLY A 776 23.80 28.11 -11.37
CA GLY A 776 24.47 28.04 -12.66
C GLY A 776 25.88 27.44 -12.61
N LYS A 777 26.32 26.95 -11.45
CA LYS A 777 27.66 26.39 -11.23
C LYS A 777 27.55 25.08 -10.47
N ALA A 778 28.35 24.09 -10.87
CA ALA A 778 28.56 22.91 -10.05
C ALA A 778 29.27 23.32 -8.77
N VAL A 779 28.77 22.83 -7.63
CA VAL A 779 29.43 23.04 -6.36
C VAL A 779 30.55 22.02 -6.25
N GLU A 780 31.78 22.52 -6.29
CA GLU A 780 32.99 21.72 -6.21
C GLU A 780 33.21 21.23 -4.78
N THR A 781 33.55 19.95 -4.62
CA THR A 781 33.75 19.36 -3.29
C THR A 781 34.86 20.04 -2.51
N LYS A 782 35.91 20.51 -3.19
CA LYS A 782 37.01 21.28 -2.57
C LYS A 782 36.52 22.58 -1.93
N ASP A 783 35.54 23.25 -2.54
CA ASP A 783 35.04 24.54 -2.07
C ASP A 783 34.15 24.34 -0.84
N LEU A 784 33.34 23.27 -0.84
CA LEU A 784 32.60 22.84 0.34
C LEU A 784 33.52 22.47 1.50
N VAL A 785 34.58 21.69 1.23
CA VAL A 785 35.55 21.28 2.25
C VAL A 785 36.28 22.50 2.83
N ALA A 786 36.72 23.43 1.98
CA ALA A 786 37.36 24.67 2.42
C ALA A 786 36.39 25.54 3.24
N ALA A 787 35.12 25.63 2.85
CA ALA A 787 34.11 26.35 3.62
C ALA A 787 33.92 25.75 5.02
N LEU A 788 33.94 24.42 5.15
CA LEU A 788 33.86 23.74 6.45
C LEU A 788 35.12 23.93 7.31
N GLU A 789 36.31 23.93 6.71
CA GLU A 789 37.57 24.15 7.43
C GLU A 789 37.72 25.58 7.96
N ASN A 790 37.10 26.56 7.30
CA ASN A 790 37.14 27.96 7.70
C ASN A 790 36.13 28.31 8.81
N VAL A 791 35.31 27.36 9.26
CA VAL A 791 34.35 27.57 10.36
C VAL A 791 35.09 27.75 11.68
N SER A 792 34.81 28.84 12.39
CA SER A 792 35.39 29.16 13.70
C SER A 792 34.45 28.80 14.86
N ALA A 793 34.98 28.76 16.09
CA ALA A 793 34.16 28.51 17.28
C ALA A 793 33.09 29.62 17.44
N GLU A 794 33.46 30.87 17.19
CA GLU A 794 32.58 32.02 17.29
C GLU A 794 31.46 31.98 16.25
N SER A 795 31.71 31.48 15.04
CA SER A 795 30.66 31.38 14.01
C SER A 795 29.65 30.28 14.36
N VAL A 796 30.09 29.16 14.94
CA VAL A 796 29.20 28.09 15.45
C VAL A 796 28.38 28.57 16.65
N GLN A 797 29.00 29.30 17.60
CA GLN A 797 28.31 29.90 18.74
C GLN A 797 27.21 30.87 18.29
N LYS A 798 27.52 31.74 17.31
CA LYS A 798 26.55 32.66 16.72
C LYS A 798 25.41 31.92 16.01
N ALA A 799 25.73 30.85 15.27
CA ALA A 799 24.71 30.02 14.62
C ALA A 799 23.77 29.40 15.66
N ALA A 800 24.31 28.82 16.74
CA ALA A 800 23.52 28.24 17.83
C ALA A 800 22.68 29.29 18.57
N ALA A 801 23.23 30.48 18.84
CA ALA A 801 22.49 31.59 19.45
C ALA A 801 21.31 32.03 18.57
N LYS A 802 21.52 32.14 17.25
CA LYS A 802 20.47 32.49 16.28
C LYS A 802 19.32 31.47 16.26
N LEU A 803 19.61 30.18 16.48
CA LEU A 803 18.55 29.17 16.63
C LEU A 803 17.68 29.46 17.87
N LEU A 804 18.31 29.82 18.99
CA LEU A 804 17.62 30.07 20.26
C LEU A 804 16.80 31.38 20.26
N GLU A 805 17.18 32.36 19.45
CA GLU A 805 16.42 33.61 19.24
C GLU A 805 15.19 33.39 18.36
N ALA A 806 15.21 32.39 17.48
CA ALA A 806 14.12 32.11 16.57
C ALA A 806 12.96 31.41 17.28
N LYS A 807 11.73 31.76 16.89
CA LYS A 807 10.54 30.98 17.26
C LYS A 807 10.64 29.59 16.61
N PRO A 808 10.66 28.47 17.36
CA PRO A 808 10.78 27.15 16.77
C PRO A 808 9.46 26.63 16.20
N SER A 809 9.58 25.62 15.34
CA SER A 809 8.54 24.67 14.96
C SER A 809 8.76 23.40 15.78
N VAL A 810 7.82 23.07 16.67
CA VAL A 810 7.92 21.94 17.58
C VAL A 810 6.83 20.93 17.26
N VAL A 811 7.22 19.67 17.13
CA VAL A 811 6.27 18.57 16.93
C VAL A 811 6.54 17.48 17.96
N THR A 812 5.47 17.04 18.62
CA THR A 812 5.50 15.84 19.45
C THR A 812 4.61 14.75 18.87
N VAL A 813 5.10 13.51 18.85
CA VAL A 813 4.36 12.35 18.36
C VAL A 813 4.37 11.26 19.42
N GLY A 814 3.20 10.81 19.88
CA GLY A 814 3.11 9.83 20.97
C GLY A 814 1.86 9.97 21.81
N LYS A 815 1.94 9.58 23.09
CA LYS A 815 0.87 9.75 24.09
C LYS A 815 0.81 11.21 24.54
N VAL A 816 0.28 12.08 23.68
CA VAL A 816 0.36 13.55 23.78
C VAL A 816 -0.06 14.13 25.13
N HIS A 817 -0.95 13.49 25.89
CA HIS A 817 -1.35 13.97 27.22
C HIS A 817 -0.23 13.89 28.29
N LYS A 818 0.84 13.13 28.03
CA LYS A 818 2.02 13.02 28.92
C LYS A 818 3.27 13.76 28.42
N LEU A 819 3.25 14.24 27.17
CA LEU A 819 4.44 14.80 26.55
C LEU A 819 4.63 16.27 26.97
N PRO A 820 5.88 16.74 27.12
CA PRO A 820 6.13 18.13 27.48
C PRO A 820 5.70 19.10 26.38
N TYR A 821 5.38 20.33 26.78
CA TYR A 821 5.31 21.48 25.87
C TYR A 821 6.69 22.12 25.71
N TYR A 822 6.90 22.90 24.64
CA TYR A 822 8.22 23.49 24.39
C TYR A 822 8.67 24.48 25.49
N ASP A 823 7.75 25.28 26.00
CA ASP A 823 7.98 26.27 27.06
C ASP A 823 8.31 25.63 28.41
N GLU A 824 7.95 24.36 28.63
CA GLU A 824 8.33 23.59 29.82
C GLU A 824 9.77 23.06 29.79
N LEU A 825 10.48 23.16 28.65
CA LEU A 825 11.76 22.48 28.43
C LEU A 825 13.01 23.39 28.44
N LEU A 826 12.83 24.72 28.44
CA LEU A 826 13.87 25.74 28.20
C LEU A 826 14.64 26.23 29.44
#